data_AF-A0A8H6Q8R6-F1
#
_entry.id   AF-A0A8H6Q8R6-F1
#
_cell.length_a   1.000
_cell.length_b   1.000
_cell.length_c   1.000
_cell.angle_alpha   90.00
_cell.angle_beta   90.00
_cell.angle_gamma   90.00
#
_symmetry.space_group_name_H-M   'P 1'
#
loop_
_entity.id
_entity.type
_entity.pdbx_description
1 polymer ?
#
loop_
_entity_poly.entity_id
_entity_poly.type
_entity_poly.pdbx_seq_one_letter_code
_entity_poly.pdbx_strand_id
1 'polypeptide(L)'
;MSATVEEKALHQLQQEQSKLLDKIDELRTIGVEVILRRNPSSKIKVSIEPGPSRTDEQERRRLRSFAYNDFSNGNDLPALMEKAKEHMGITELVNAGFSDDVLKVEISGPDRPELTLVDLPGLYYSTSQEQDSRGILIVRKLTERYMKNPRSIILAVISPKTDYHLQEVLNMSERFDPKRERTLGIITQPDILEATSEEEETHLHFIKNQKIHLELGWHVLRNRSFETRDMSHGARGEMGKAFFNQGRWTSLSRECVGIESLRRRLSSILLKLIRRNLPGLIAEVQDKISVRQQQLSKLGPARSTLQQQRKSIPDDEVSPRYCYGEIRLTRLNFYSPFFLHRWRYEWGVSQYSTYFGRFYGHILFIFAMLSLMLSAMQVELAAESIVGGKWEVMVSTSRYFSVICIVVLALIALPIISMVVAMVGNEWVYAIGPFLVPRFATLAEIGLFKFRMMKLPVMLCRQVGIMVKHSELMNPYWQNQTCDPFTPKDRPCVLGNYVNYSINVTGANDVAAGIQFLKKHNVRLVIKNTGHDFLGKSTGHGGLALWMYNLKGSKIMTECSSHHYRGPAVRLDAGMTGSKAYEAVRPAGYRIVGGDCPTVGITGGYTQGGGHSLLINAYGMATDQVLEWEVIRANGRYLIATPTQHRDLYWALSGGGAGTFGVVLSMTVKTYPEGPIGSALLSINRSGVAGSLFECYGRVVAQCPRDCRCRSDRSLGHQQGAFTLESFTARNKTASEVSDMLGPFLSSLDALRVPYSASTYGTPTYYEHFNQTNGPLPYGSWPASMLFNRRLVSRAITTDSERIRNLTDTIQDVVDDDDEAPWNFGCMALNVKNVTHPGNAVVPYWRDAIAICITISRWDWTIPRSKLLARKEHLAEVITPAIEAATPGSGAYLDEADPYVYPPDSLSWQNTFDGSNCPRLRQIKDTWDLEGIFYANTAVGAEDWTVDGSGRLCRA
;
A
#
# COMPACT_ATOMS: atom_id res chain seq x y z
N MET A 1 40.21 -48.54 29.13
CA MET A 1 39.94 -48.26 27.71
C MET A 1 39.05 -47.03 27.64
N SER A 2 39.51 -45.96 27.00
CA SER A 2 38.76 -44.70 26.86
C SER A 2 37.54 -44.95 25.98
N ALA A 3 36.34 -44.81 26.54
CA ALA A 3 35.10 -44.86 25.77
C ALA A 3 35.19 -43.92 24.55
N THR A 4 34.78 -44.40 23.38
CA THR A 4 34.86 -43.63 22.13
C THR A 4 33.92 -42.41 22.20
N VAL A 5 34.16 -41.39 21.38
CA VAL A 5 33.30 -40.19 21.30
C VAL A 5 31.83 -40.57 21.00
N GLU A 6 31.62 -41.68 20.28
CA GLU A 6 30.30 -42.26 20.00
C GLU A 6 29.61 -42.82 21.27
N GLU A 7 30.35 -43.52 22.15
CA GLU A 7 29.80 -44.05 23.40
C GLU A 7 29.43 -42.95 24.40
N LYS A 8 30.21 -41.86 24.45
CA LYS A 8 29.89 -40.69 25.27
C LYS A 8 28.63 -39.97 24.78
N ALA A 9 28.51 -39.77 23.46
CA ALA A 9 27.32 -39.18 22.85
C ALA A 9 26.06 -40.06 23.07
N LEU A 10 26.23 -41.38 23.02
CA LEU A 10 25.17 -42.36 23.28
C LEU A 10 24.71 -42.35 24.74
N HIS A 11 25.63 -42.25 25.70
CA HIS A 11 25.31 -42.20 27.13
C HIS A 11 24.60 -40.89 27.51
N GLN A 12 24.93 -39.79 26.84
CA GLN A 12 24.30 -38.50 27.04
C GLN A 12 22.89 -38.42 26.44
N LEU A 13 22.69 -39.02 25.26
CA LEU A 13 21.38 -39.32 24.67
C LEU A 13 20.46 -40.04 25.66
N GLN A 14 20.99 -41.05 26.34
CA GLN A 14 20.25 -41.91 27.26
C GLN A 14 19.78 -41.19 28.53
N GLN A 15 20.56 -40.23 29.03
CA GLN A 15 20.27 -39.54 30.29
C GLN A 15 19.23 -38.43 30.14
N GLU A 16 19.23 -37.75 28.99
CA GLU A 16 18.31 -36.64 28.72
C GLU A 16 16.95 -37.11 28.19
N GLN A 17 16.91 -38.16 27.36
CA GLN A 17 15.66 -38.80 26.93
C GLN A 17 14.81 -39.26 28.12
N SER A 18 15.44 -39.87 29.14
CA SER A 18 14.73 -40.47 30.28
C SER A 18 14.00 -39.46 31.17
N LYS A 19 14.52 -38.24 31.31
CA LYS A 19 13.89 -37.20 32.16
C LYS A 19 12.70 -36.54 31.49
N LEU A 20 12.68 -36.55 30.17
CA LEU A 20 11.68 -35.84 29.38
C LEU A 20 10.50 -36.75 28.99
N LEU A 21 10.78 -38.02 28.69
CA LEU A 21 9.77 -39.04 28.37
C LEU A 21 8.87 -39.40 29.56
N ASP A 22 9.40 -39.46 30.79
CA ASP A 22 8.60 -39.81 31.98
C ASP A 22 7.59 -38.73 32.40
N LYS A 23 7.65 -37.53 31.81
CA LYS A 23 6.67 -36.44 32.00
C LYS A 23 5.67 -36.31 30.85
N ILE A 24 5.89 -37.05 29.77
CA ILE A 24 5.06 -37.01 28.56
C ILE A 24 3.84 -37.94 28.70
N ASP A 25 3.87 -38.92 29.60
CA ASP A 25 2.78 -39.90 29.81
C ASP A 25 1.42 -39.28 30.25
N GLU A 26 1.41 -37.99 30.59
CA GLU A 26 0.20 -37.19 30.90
C GLU A 26 -0.42 -36.50 29.65
N LEU A 27 0.18 -36.63 28.47
CA LEU A 27 -0.22 -35.98 27.21
C LEU A 27 -1.17 -36.84 26.36
N ARG A 28 -2.48 -36.74 26.61
CA ARG A 28 -3.48 -37.55 25.87
C ARG A 28 -4.21 -36.82 24.74
N THR A 29 -3.98 -35.52 24.56
CA THR A 29 -4.90 -34.66 23.78
C THR A 29 -4.28 -33.90 22.60
N ILE A 30 -2.96 -33.72 22.57
CA ILE A 30 -2.24 -32.98 21.51
C ILE A 30 -0.96 -33.70 21.09
N GLY A 31 -0.49 -33.49 19.86
CA GLY A 31 0.82 -33.99 19.43
C GLY A 31 1.96 -33.15 20.00
N VAL A 32 3.02 -33.80 20.48
CA VAL A 32 4.21 -33.13 21.03
C VAL A 32 5.47 -33.59 20.32
N GLU A 33 6.22 -32.64 19.78
CA GLU A 33 7.55 -32.86 19.23
C GLU A 33 8.61 -32.33 20.19
N VAL A 34 9.49 -33.22 20.63
CA VAL A 34 10.70 -32.87 21.36
C VAL A 34 11.86 -32.90 20.41
N ILE A 35 12.51 -31.75 20.23
CA ILE A 35 13.58 -31.56 19.26
C ILE A 35 14.87 -31.30 20.03
N LEU A 36 15.84 -32.20 19.92
CA LEU A 36 17.19 -32.05 20.46
C LEU A 36 18.13 -31.63 19.32
N ARG A 37 18.92 -30.57 19.53
CA ARG A 37 19.86 -30.03 18.53
C ARG A 37 21.19 -29.66 19.17
N ARG A 38 22.30 -29.92 18.47
CA ARG A 38 23.61 -29.50 18.95
C ARG A 38 23.80 -28.00 18.69
N ASN A 39 24.19 -27.26 19.73
CA ASN A 39 24.41 -25.81 19.65
C ASN A 39 25.50 -25.36 20.63
N PRO A 40 26.38 -24.42 20.31
CA PRO A 40 27.39 -23.92 21.27
C PRO A 40 26.81 -23.42 22.60
N SER A 41 25.55 -22.97 22.59
CA SER A 41 24.85 -22.44 23.75
C SER A 41 23.62 -23.29 24.12
N SER A 42 23.42 -23.52 25.42
CA SER A 42 22.22 -24.18 25.92
C SER A 42 21.02 -23.24 25.80
N LYS A 43 19.99 -23.65 25.05
CA LYS A 43 18.78 -22.86 24.80
C LYS A 43 17.57 -23.76 24.71
N ILE A 44 16.46 -23.35 25.33
CA ILE A 44 15.16 -24.02 25.14
C ILE A 44 14.24 -23.06 24.40
N LYS A 45 13.55 -23.57 23.39
CA LYS A 45 12.59 -22.84 22.57
C LYS A 45 11.31 -23.67 22.49
N VAL A 46 10.21 -23.10 22.95
CA VAL A 46 8.88 -23.71 22.80
C VAL A 46 8.09 -22.95 21.75
N SER A 47 7.40 -23.68 20.88
CA SER A 47 6.55 -23.12 19.82
C SER A 47 5.41 -24.06 19.47
N ILE A 48 4.38 -23.57 18.80
CA ILE A 48 3.29 -24.41 18.27
C ILE A 48 3.32 -24.38 16.74
N GLU A 49 3.32 -25.55 16.11
CA GLU A 49 3.13 -25.69 14.68
C GLU A 49 1.65 -25.92 14.37
N PRO A 50 1.01 -25.03 13.57
CA PRO A 50 -0.39 -25.17 13.22
C PRO A 50 -0.67 -26.39 12.35
N GLY A 51 -1.72 -27.12 12.68
CA GLY A 51 -2.23 -28.23 11.90
C GLY A 51 -2.82 -27.81 10.55
N PRO A 52 -3.05 -28.77 9.61
CA PRO A 52 -3.78 -28.51 8.38
C PRO A 52 -5.23 -28.02 8.57
N SER A 53 -5.86 -28.31 9.72
CA SER A 53 -7.22 -27.85 10.03
C SER A 53 -7.33 -26.31 10.15
N ARG A 54 -6.22 -25.64 10.47
CA ARG A 54 -6.14 -24.18 10.59
C ARG A 54 -6.01 -23.55 9.20
N THR A 55 -7.14 -23.22 8.58
CA THR A 55 -7.21 -22.61 7.24
C THR A 55 -7.05 -21.09 7.26
N ASP A 56 -7.33 -20.45 8.40
CA ASP A 56 -7.11 -19.03 8.61
C ASP A 56 -5.63 -18.73 8.91
N GLU A 57 -4.98 -17.97 8.03
CA GLU A 57 -3.59 -17.57 8.16
C GLU A 57 -3.32 -16.70 9.40
N GLN A 58 -4.33 -15.99 9.91
CA GLN A 58 -4.25 -15.24 11.16
C GLN A 58 -4.19 -16.17 12.38
N GLU A 59 -5.01 -17.21 12.39
CA GLU A 59 -5.01 -18.24 13.43
C GLU A 59 -3.70 -19.05 13.42
N ARG A 60 -3.20 -19.42 12.23
CA ARG A 60 -1.89 -20.08 12.07
C ARG A 60 -0.75 -19.23 12.65
N ARG A 61 -0.80 -17.91 12.47
CA ARG A 61 0.21 -16.99 13.04
C ARG A 61 0.09 -16.87 14.56
N ARG A 62 -1.13 -16.81 15.10
CA ARG A 62 -1.39 -16.81 16.56
C ARG A 62 -0.76 -18.03 17.22
N LEU A 63 -0.97 -19.21 16.65
CA LEU A 63 -0.39 -20.45 17.15
C LEU A 63 1.15 -20.42 17.07
N ARG A 64 1.73 -20.01 15.94
CA ARG A 64 3.19 -19.90 15.76
C ARG A 64 3.87 -18.88 16.68
N SER A 65 3.14 -17.87 17.15
CA SER A 65 3.65 -16.86 18.08
C SER A 65 3.66 -17.32 19.53
N PHE A 66 3.19 -18.54 19.83
CA PHE A 66 3.28 -19.10 21.16
C PHE A 66 4.74 -19.18 21.61
N ALA A 67 5.04 -18.52 22.73
CA ALA A 67 6.33 -18.52 23.37
C ALA A 67 6.13 -18.69 24.87
N TYR A 68 6.93 -19.54 25.49
CA TYR A 68 6.91 -19.79 26.92
C TYR A 68 8.30 -19.54 27.47
N ASN A 69 8.45 -18.41 28.17
CA ASN A 69 9.76 -17.91 28.62
C ASN A 69 10.19 -18.47 29.98
N ASP A 70 9.25 -19.02 30.76
CA ASP A 70 9.50 -19.50 32.12
C ASP A 70 10.01 -20.95 32.18
N PHE A 71 10.24 -21.59 31.03
CA PHE A 71 10.67 -22.99 30.99
C PHE A 71 12.17 -23.08 31.28
N SER A 72 12.50 -23.24 32.56
CA SER A 72 13.88 -23.26 33.06
C SER A 72 14.35 -24.66 33.43
N ASN A 73 13.43 -25.56 33.77
CA ASN A 73 13.70 -26.97 34.05
C ASN A 73 12.46 -27.85 33.75
N GLY A 74 12.62 -29.17 33.77
CA GLY A 74 11.55 -30.09 33.36
C GLY A 74 10.30 -30.05 34.27
N ASN A 75 10.32 -29.38 35.43
CA ASN A 75 9.17 -29.30 36.35
C ASN A 75 8.06 -28.37 35.84
N ASP A 76 8.35 -27.50 34.88
CA ASP A 76 7.39 -26.53 34.33
C ASP A 76 6.51 -27.12 33.20
N LEU A 77 6.70 -28.40 32.85
CA LEU A 77 6.04 -29.03 31.70
C LEU A 77 4.50 -29.06 31.81
N PRO A 78 3.88 -29.40 32.96
CA PRO A 78 2.42 -29.38 33.08
C PRO A 78 1.83 -27.97 32.89
N ALA A 79 2.48 -26.95 33.46
CA ALA A 79 2.05 -25.56 33.31
C ALA A 79 2.24 -25.04 31.87
N LEU A 80 3.30 -25.47 31.18
CA LEU A 80 3.50 -25.20 29.77
C LEU A 80 2.37 -25.81 28.92
N MET A 81 1.97 -27.04 29.23
CA MET A 81 0.94 -27.75 28.50
C MET A 81 -0.42 -27.09 28.63
N GLU A 82 -0.84 -26.70 29.83
CA GLU A 82 -2.13 -26.02 30.01
C GLU A 82 -2.18 -24.68 29.25
N LYS A 83 -1.10 -23.88 29.31
CA LYS A 83 -1.00 -22.67 28.49
C LYS A 83 -1.01 -22.97 26.99
N ALA A 84 -0.38 -24.06 26.56
CA ALA A 84 -0.37 -24.46 25.15
C ALA A 84 -1.78 -24.91 24.69
N LYS A 85 -2.53 -25.67 25.49
CA LYS A 85 -3.90 -26.10 25.20
C LYS A 85 -4.86 -24.91 25.11
N GLU A 86 -4.78 -23.99 26.06
CA GLU A 86 -5.53 -22.72 26.04
C GLU A 86 -5.19 -21.94 24.76
N HIS A 87 -3.90 -21.84 24.43
CA HIS A 87 -3.46 -21.17 23.20
C HIS A 87 -3.84 -21.95 21.94
N MET A 88 -4.07 -23.25 21.99
CA MET A 88 -4.64 -24.03 20.88
C MET A 88 -6.16 -23.91 20.79
N GLY A 89 -6.81 -23.23 21.74
CA GLY A 89 -8.27 -23.12 21.80
C GLY A 89 -8.95 -24.43 22.21
N ILE A 90 -8.24 -25.31 22.91
CA ILE A 90 -8.77 -26.55 23.49
C ILE A 90 -9.31 -26.18 24.88
N THR A 91 -10.63 -25.95 24.97
CA THR A 91 -11.33 -25.64 26.23
C THR A 91 -12.48 -26.63 26.43
N GLU A 92 -12.90 -26.88 27.68
CA GLU A 92 -13.95 -27.87 28.02
C GLU A 92 -15.29 -27.64 27.28
N LEU A 93 -15.53 -26.44 26.75
CA LEU A 93 -16.78 -26.04 26.08
C LEU A 93 -16.70 -26.03 24.54
N VAL A 94 -15.51 -26.08 23.93
CA VAL A 94 -15.34 -25.97 22.47
C VAL A 94 -14.24 -26.93 21.99
N ASN A 95 -14.64 -27.95 21.22
CA ASN A 95 -13.81 -28.96 20.53
C ASN A 95 -13.36 -30.24 21.27
N ALA A 96 -14.16 -30.80 22.19
CA ALA A 96 -14.02 -32.19 22.69
C ALA A 96 -12.58 -32.68 23.00
N GLY A 97 -11.66 -31.77 23.35
CA GLY A 97 -10.30 -32.07 23.76
C GLY A 97 -9.21 -32.35 22.69
N PHE A 98 -9.43 -32.31 21.37
CA PHE A 98 -8.38 -32.72 20.39
C PHE A 98 -8.03 -31.66 19.33
N SER A 99 -6.73 -31.56 18.97
CA SER A 99 -6.21 -30.69 17.91
C SER A 99 -5.16 -31.40 17.03
N ASP A 100 -5.09 -31.03 15.75
CA ASP A 100 -3.98 -31.42 14.85
C ASP A 100 -2.79 -30.43 14.88
N ASP A 101 -2.85 -29.43 15.76
CA ASP A 101 -1.72 -28.58 16.12
C ASP A 101 -0.68 -29.37 16.93
N VAL A 102 0.59 -29.02 16.77
CA VAL A 102 1.72 -29.75 17.37
C VAL A 102 2.55 -28.82 18.24
N LEU A 103 2.72 -29.17 19.51
CA LEU A 103 3.61 -28.46 20.43
C LEU A 103 5.06 -28.89 20.17
N LYS A 104 5.94 -27.96 19.78
CA LYS A 104 7.36 -28.19 19.55
C LYS A 104 8.19 -27.65 20.71
N VAL A 105 8.92 -28.53 21.39
CA VAL A 105 9.88 -28.21 22.46
C VAL A 105 11.29 -28.48 21.94
N GLU A 106 11.99 -27.43 21.53
CA GLU A 106 13.36 -27.50 21.02
C GLU A 106 14.38 -27.21 22.13
N ILE A 107 15.20 -28.19 22.47
CA ILE A 107 16.26 -28.11 23.47
C ILE A 107 17.61 -28.22 22.76
N SER A 108 18.32 -27.11 22.73
CA SER A 108 19.63 -26.94 22.13
C SER A 108 20.73 -26.89 23.19
N GLY A 109 21.92 -27.38 22.87
CA GLY A 109 23.10 -27.28 23.75
C GLY A 109 24.31 -28.04 23.21
N PRO A 110 25.51 -27.81 23.77
CA PRO A 110 26.77 -28.28 23.18
C PRO A 110 26.84 -29.82 23.15
N ASP A 111 26.18 -30.43 24.13
CA ASP A 111 26.19 -31.87 24.31
C ASP A 111 24.85 -32.54 23.96
N ARG A 112 23.93 -31.81 23.33
CA ARG A 112 22.63 -32.35 22.90
C ARG A 112 22.81 -33.16 21.61
N PRO A 113 22.09 -34.28 21.46
CA PRO A 113 22.09 -35.07 20.22
C PRO A 113 21.17 -34.47 19.16
N GLU A 114 21.42 -34.82 17.90
CA GLU A 114 20.52 -34.52 16.78
C GLU A 114 19.38 -35.55 16.74
N LEU A 115 18.32 -35.29 17.50
CA LEU A 115 17.19 -36.21 17.63
C LEU A 115 15.87 -35.44 17.65
N THR A 116 14.83 -35.99 17.01
CA THR A 116 13.46 -35.52 17.20
C THR A 116 12.62 -36.70 17.65
N LEU A 117 11.97 -36.56 18.81
CA LEU A 117 11.03 -37.51 19.36
C LEU A 117 9.63 -36.92 19.17
N VAL A 118 8.71 -37.71 18.63
CA VAL A 118 7.33 -37.30 18.40
C VAL A 118 6.44 -38.19 19.24
N ASP A 119 5.68 -37.58 20.14
CA ASP A 119 4.61 -38.23 20.89
C ASP A 119 3.25 -37.80 20.32
N LEU A 120 2.38 -38.78 20.09
CA LEU A 120 1.09 -38.59 19.43
C LEU A 120 -0.04 -39.07 20.33
N PRO A 121 -1.22 -38.44 20.29
CA PRO A 121 -2.39 -38.92 21.03
C PRO A 121 -2.72 -40.38 20.69
N GLY A 122 -3.19 -41.13 21.68
CA GLY A 122 -3.56 -42.54 21.50
C GLY A 122 -4.73 -42.73 20.52
N LEU A 123 -4.70 -43.81 19.74
CA LEU A 123 -5.80 -44.20 18.83
C LEU A 123 -6.98 -44.78 19.64
N TYR A 124 -8.22 -44.35 19.37
CA TYR A 124 -9.43 -44.83 20.04
C TYR A 124 -10.63 -44.95 19.07
N TYR A 125 -11.60 -45.82 19.39
CA TYR A 125 -12.67 -46.24 18.45
C TYR A 125 -14.10 -45.89 18.89
N SER A 126 -14.35 -45.64 20.17
CA SER A 126 -15.69 -45.39 20.71
C SER A 126 -15.88 -43.92 21.05
N THR A 127 -17.07 -43.40 20.75
CA THR A 127 -17.51 -42.07 21.18
C THR A 127 -18.02 -42.16 22.63
N SER A 128 -17.56 -41.28 23.51
CA SER A 128 -18.07 -41.14 24.88
C SER A 128 -18.71 -39.75 25.05
N GLN A 129 -19.34 -39.46 26.20
CA GLN A 129 -19.83 -38.10 26.51
C GLN A 129 -18.72 -37.03 26.46
N GLU A 130 -17.45 -37.43 26.56
CA GLU A 130 -16.28 -36.53 26.52
C GLU A 130 -15.52 -36.57 25.17
N GLN A 131 -15.83 -37.52 24.28
CA GLN A 131 -15.05 -37.78 23.06
C GLN A 131 -15.94 -37.95 21.83
N ASP A 132 -15.97 -36.93 20.97
CA ASP A 132 -16.75 -36.86 19.73
C ASP A 132 -16.03 -37.58 18.56
N SER A 133 -16.83 -38.08 17.62
CA SER A 133 -16.45 -38.68 16.32
C SER A 133 -15.43 -37.86 15.51
N ARG A 134 -15.42 -36.52 15.66
CA ARG A 134 -14.43 -35.63 15.03
C ARG A 134 -13.01 -35.80 15.56
N GLY A 135 -12.84 -36.12 16.85
CA GLY A 135 -11.52 -36.32 17.46
C GLY A 135 -10.79 -37.55 16.90
N ILE A 136 -11.54 -38.63 16.63
CA ILE A 136 -11.02 -39.87 16.02
C ILE A 136 -10.37 -39.56 14.66
N LEU A 137 -11.02 -38.73 13.84
CA LEU A 137 -10.50 -38.36 12.52
C LEU A 137 -9.24 -37.49 12.61
N ILE A 138 -9.17 -36.59 13.59
CA ILE A 138 -8.03 -35.69 13.82
C ILE A 138 -6.79 -36.50 14.22
N VAL A 139 -6.91 -37.34 15.25
CA VAL A 139 -5.79 -38.17 15.74
C VAL A 139 -5.28 -39.10 14.64
N ARG A 140 -6.19 -39.76 13.92
CA ARG A 140 -5.83 -40.63 12.80
C ARG A 140 -5.06 -39.88 11.71
N LYS A 141 -5.55 -38.73 11.24
CA LYS A 141 -4.88 -37.93 10.20
C LYS A 141 -3.50 -37.42 10.66
N LEU A 142 -3.38 -37.04 11.92
CA LEU A 142 -2.11 -36.61 12.50
C LEU A 142 -1.09 -37.76 12.49
N THR A 143 -1.48 -38.95 12.94
CA THR A 143 -0.64 -40.15 12.92
C THR A 143 -0.22 -40.55 11.51
N GLU A 144 -1.15 -40.53 10.54
CA GLU A 144 -0.82 -40.78 9.13
C GLU A 144 0.21 -39.78 8.58
N ARG A 145 0.15 -38.50 8.98
CA ARG A 145 1.10 -37.47 8.53
C ARG A 145 2.54 -37.80 8.91
N TYR A 146 2.78 -38.27 10.14
CA TYR A 146 4.12 -38.66 10.59
C TYR A 146 4.55 -40.02 10.03
N MET A 147 3.62 -40.96 9.89
CA MET A 147 3.89 -42.25 9.28
C MET A 147 4.23 -42.12 7.78
N LYS A 148 3.70 -41.14 7.05
CA LYS A 148 4.05 -40.91 5.63
C LYS A 148 5.53 -40.59 5.37
N ASN A 149 6.25 -40.08 6.35
CA ASN A 149 7.67 -39.76 6.17
C ASN A 149 8.50 -41.07 6.17
N PRO A 150 9.12 -41.48 5.05
CA PRO A 150 9.88 -42.73 5.00
C PRO A 150 11.17 -42.69 5.84
N ARG A 151 11.56 -41.51 6.33
CA ARG A 151 12.75 -41.28 7.16
C ARG A 151 12.44 -41.36 8.67
N SER A 152 11.21 -41.69 9.08
CA SER A 152 10.85 -41.91 10.49
C SER A 152 10.87 -43.39 10.86
N ILE A 153 11.23 -43.70 12.12
CA ILE A 153 11.04 -45.03 12.72
C ILE A 153 9.64 -45.05 13.32
N ILE A 154 8.86 -46.08 13.03
CA ILE A 154 7.54 -46.28 13.62
C ILE A 154 7.71 -47.15 14.87
N LEU A 155 7.28 -46.64 16.02
CA LEU A 155 7.17 -47.42 17.25
C LEU A 155 5.71 -47.84 17.43
N ALA A 156 5.40 -49.09 17.08
CA ALA A 156 4.06 -49.63 17.20
C ALA A 156 3.85 -50.15 18.64
N VAL A 157 3.35 -49.27 19.51
CA VAL A 157 3.11 -49.58 20.92
C VAL A 157 1.77 -50.29 21.07
N ILE A 158 1.79 -51.49 21.64
CA ILE A 158 0.61 -52.32 21.89
C ILE A 158 0.52 -52.73 23.36
N SER A 159 -0.70 -53.01 23.83
CA SER A 159 -0.95 -53.55 25.17
C SER A 159 -1.59 -54.94 25.08
N PRO A 160 -1.19 -55.90 25.93
CA PRO A 160 -1.86 -57.21 26.00
C PRO A 160 -3.32 -57.18 26.48
N LYS A 161 -3.78 -56.06 27.05
CA LYS A 161 -5.19 -55.88 27.47
C LYS A 161 -6.20 -55.91 26.32
N THR A 162 -5.73 -55.73 25.09
CA THR A 162 -6.60 -55.58 23.91
C THR A 162 -6.14 -56.55 22.85
N ASP A 163 -7.09 -57.27 22.24
CA ASP A 163 -6.81 -58.18 21.13
C ASP A 163 -5.99 -57.46 20.05
N TYR A 164 -4.91 -58.09 19.59
CA TYR A 164 -3.99 -57.50 18.61
C TYR A 164 -4.69 -57.17 17.28
N HIS A 165 -5.77 -57.87 16.91
CA HIS A 165 -6.58 -57.55 15.73
C HIS A 165 -7.30 -56.21 15.85
N LEU A 166 -7.53 -55.73 17.07
CA LEU A 166 -8.19 -54.46 17.36
C LEU A 166 -7.20 -53.30 17.51
N GLN A 167 -5.89 -53.55 17.38
CA GLN A 167 -4.86 -52.52 17.53
C GLN A 167 -4.51 -51.88 16.18
N GLU A 168 -5.20 -50.81 15.79
CA GLU A 168 -5.08 -50.16 14.47
C GLU A 168 -3.66 -49.69 14.14
N VAL A 169 -2.80 -49.44 15.12
CA VAL A 169 -1.40 -49.05 14.89
C VAL A 169 -0.67 -50.08 14.02
N LEU A 170 -1.01 -51.37 14.15
CA LEU A 170 -0.43 -52.44 13.33
C LEU A 170 -0.91 -52.34 11.87
N ASN A 171 -2.22 -52.14 11.66
CA ASN A 171 -2.81 -51.94 10.33
C ASN A 171 -2.27 -50.66 9.65
N MET A 172 -2.08 -49.58 10.42
CA MET A 172 -1.50 -48.34 9.90
C MET A 172 -0.03 -48.51 9.55
N SER A 173 0.75 -49.21 10.40
CA SER A 173 2.16 -49.47 10.14
C SER A 173 2.35 -50.27 8.84
N GLU A 174 1.52 -51.27 8.57
CA GLU A 174 1.56 -52.04 7.32
C GLU A 174 1.25 -51.17 6.09
N ARG A 175 0.34 -50.21 6.21
CA ARG A 175 0.00 -49.29 5.10
C ARG A 175 1.15 -48.35 4.74
N PHE A 176 1.89 -47.82 5.72
CA PHE A 176 2.94 -46.82 5.51
C PHE A 176 4.37 -47.38 5.54
N ASP A 177 4.52 -48.63 5.96
CA ASP A 177 5.74 -49.42 5.93
C ASP A 177 5.42 -50.85 5.45
N PRO A 178 4.99 -51.01 4.18
CA PRO A 178 4.56 -52.31 3.65
C PRO A 178 5.70 -53.34 3.61
N LYS A 179 6.96 -52.88 3.60
CA LYS A 179 8.15 -53.73 3.71
C LYS A 179 8.57 -54.02 5.15
N ARG A 180 7.92 -53.37 6.13
CA ARG A 180 8.14 -53.52 7.57
C ARG A 180 9.59 -53.26 8.01
N GLU A 181 10.32 -52.42 7.27
CA GLU A 181 11.75 -52.16 7.44
C GLU A 181 12.06 -51.15 8.54
N ARG A 182 11.08 -50.32 8.93
CA ARG A 182 11.27 -49.20 9.87
C ARG A 182 10.29 -49.21 11.03
N THR A 183 9.53 -50.30 11.20
CA THR A 183 8.57 -50.49 12.28
C THR A 183 9.15 -51.41 13.36
N LEU A 184 9.23 -50.92 14.60
CA LEU A 184 9.59 -51.68 15.79
C LEU A 184 8.35 -51.83 16.67
N GLY A 185 7.98 -53.07 17.01
CA GLY A 185 6.85 -53.34 17.88
C GLY A 185 7.24 -53.24 19.36
N ILE A 186 6.43 -52.56 20.17
CA ILE A 186 6.65 -52.38 21.61
C ILE A 186 5.45 -52.93 22.37
N ILE A 187 5.65 -53.93 23.23
CA ILE A 187 4.61 -54.47 24.11
C ILE A 187 4.75 -53.84 25.49
N THR A 188 3.68 -53.21 25.97
CA THR A 188 3.64 -52.52 27.25
C THR A 188 2.69 -53.18 28.24
N GLN A 189 2.99 -53.06 29.53
CA GLN A 189 2.21 -53.68 30.62
C GLN A 189 2.08 -55.22 30.48
N PRO A 190 3.19 -55.97 30.29
CA PRO A 190 3.15 -57.43 30.17
C PRO A 190 2.71 -58.12 31.47
N ASP A 191 2.72 -57.42 32.60
CA ASP A 191 2.39 -57.92 33.93
C ASP A 191 0.88 -58.11 34.18
N ILE A 192 0.03 -57.73 33.22
CA ILE A 192 -1.41 -57.99 33.26
C ILE A 192 -1.74 -59.41 32.79
N LEU A 193 -0.84 -60.01 32.01
CA LEU A 193 -1.02 -61.37 31.52
C LEU A 193 -0.92 -62.35 32.68
N GLU A 194 -1.93 -63.21 32.81
CA GLU A 194 -1.91 -64.25 33.82
C GLU A 194 -0.85 -65.29 33.47
N ALA A 195 -0.02 -65.68 34.44
CA ALA A 195 1.08 -66.59 34.22
C ALA A 195 0.56 -67.93 33.67
N THR A 196 1.20 -68.45 32.62
CA THR A 196 0.87 -69.69 31.92
C THR A 196 -0.42 -69.70 31.09
N SER A 197 -1.08 -68.55 30.93
CA SER A 197 -2.24 -68.40 30.04
C SER A 197 -1.89 -68.55 28.55
N GLU A 198 -2.89 -68.88 27.72
CA GLU A 198 -2.74 -68.89 26.25
C GLU A 198 -2.43 -67.48 25.68
N GLU A 199 -2.89 -66.44 26.37
CA GLU A 199 -2.63 -65.04 26.04
C GLU A 199 -1.16 -64.68 26.27
N GLU A 200 -0.55 -65.14 27.36
CA GLU A 200 0.90 -65.02 27.61
C GLU A 200 1.70 -65.71 26.50
N GLU A 201 1.31 -66.93 26.13
CA GLU A 201 1.97 -67.68 25.05
C GLU A 201 1.85 -66.98 23.69
N THR A 202 0.68 -66.43 23.38
CA THR A 202 0.45 -65.68 22.14
C THR A 202 1.36 -64.45 22.05
N HIS A 203 1.51 -63.70 23.13
CA HIS A 203 2.40 -62.53 23.17
C HIS A 203 3.88 -62.92 23.10
N LEU A 204 4.28 -64.07 23.66
CA LEU A 204 5.64 -64.60 23.48
C LEU A 204 5.95 -64.91 22.01
N HIS A 205 4.98 -65.43 21.24
CA HIS A 205 5.13 -65.64 19.79
C HIS A 205 5.23 -64.32 19.01
N PHE A 206 4.54 -63.26 19.44
CA PHE A 206 4.76 -61.91 18.90
C PHE A 206 6.20 -61.45 19.12
N ILE A 207 6.70 -61.58 20.35
CA ILE A 207 8.04 -61.09 20.71
C ILE A 207 9.14 -61.84 19.95
N LYS A 208 8.94 -63.14 19.70
CA LYS A 208 9.80 -63.98 18.87
C LYS A 208 9.66 -63.70 17.36
N ASN A 209 8.86 -62.71 16.97
CA ASN A 209 8.61 -62.31 15.58
C ASN A 209 7.92 -63.39 14.73
N GLN A 210 7.19 -64.33 15.36
CA GLN A 210 6.60 -65.49 14.69
C GLN A 210 5.16 -65.26 14.20
N LYS A 211 4.44 -64.31 14.80
CA LYS A 211 3.07 -63.93 14.42
C LYS A 211 3.05 -62.82 13.36
N ILE A 212 3.57 -61.64 13.72
CA ILE A 212 3.73 -60.51 12.80
C ILE A 212 5.22 -60.25 12.70
N HIS A 213 5.79 -60.60 11.54
CA HIS A 213 7.20 -60.34 11.25
C HIS A 213 7.42 -58.85 11.00
N LEU A 214 8.27 -58.23 11.82
CA LEU A 214 8.82 -56.88 11.67
C LEU A 214 10.35 -56.98 11.51
N GLU A 215 10.96 -56.27 10.57
CA GLU A 215 12.43 -56.33 10.37
C GLU A 215 13.21 -55.78 11.57
N LEU A 216 12.65 -54.78 12.25
CA LEU A 216 13.24 -54.29 13.50
C LEU A 216 12.89 -55.15 14.71
N GLY A 217 11.96 -56.12 14.56
CA GLY A 217 11.48 -57.05 15.59
C GLY A 217 10.56 -56.41 16.64
N TRP A 218 10.49 -57.06 17.81
CA TRP A 218 9.64 -56.67 18.93
C TRP A 218 10.45 -56.43 20.21
N HIS A 219 9.91 -55.61 21.11
CA HIS A 219 10.50 -55.28 22.41
C HIS A 219 9.44 -55.21 23.51
N VAL A 220 9.78 -55.62 24.73
CA VAL A 220 8.83 -55.64 25.86
C VAL A 220 9.27 -54.69 26.98
N LEU A 221 8.33 -53.92 27.51
CA LEU A 221 8.53 -52.99 28.60
C LEU A 221 7.50 -53.17 29.71
N ARG A 222 8.00 -53.32 30.95
CA ARG A 222 7.17 -53.16 32.14
C ARG A 222 7.13 -51.68 32.53
N ASN A 223 5.93 -51.10 32.48
CA ASN A 223 5.68 -49.71 32.83
C ASN A 223 5.33 -49.59 34.32
N ARG A 224 5.26 -48.36 34.85
CA ARG A 224 4.77 -48.13 36.21
C ARG A 224 3.27 -48.42 36.26
N SER A 225 2.85 -49.07 37.33
CA SER A 225 1.44 -49.14 37.74
C SER A 225 1.06 -47.87 38.50
N PHE A 226 -0.24 -47.68 38.74
CA PHE A 226 -0.74 -46.56 39.57
C PHE A 226 -0.07 -46.52 40.95
N GLU A 227 0.13 -47.68 41.57
CA GLU A 227 0.76 -47.85 42.89
C GLU A 227 2.27 -47.55 42.90
N THR A 228 2.92 -47.64 41.73
CA THR A 228 4.38 -47.50 41.59
C THR A 228 4.77 -46.21 40.87
N ARG A 229 3.83 -45.28 40.67
CA ARG A 229 4.02 -44.04 39.87
C ARG A 229 5.12 -43.12 40.42
N ASP A 230 5.25 -43.06 41.74
CA ASP A 230 6.19 -42.19 42.46
C ASP A 230 7.57 -42.84 42.69
N MET A 231 7.79 -44.06 42.19
CA MET A 231 9.06 -44.77 42.35
C MET A 231 10.21 -44.13 41.56
N SER A 232 11.40 -44.09 42.17
CA SER A 232 12.62 -43.60 41.50
C SER A 232 12.99 -44.40 40.25
N HIS A 233 13.72 -43.80 39.30
CA HIS A 233 14.10 -44.47 38.06
C HIS A 233 14.97 -45.72 38.28
N GLY A 234 15.84 -45.69 39.30
CA GLY A 234 16.66 -46.84 39.69
C GLY A 234 15.81 -48.01 40.17
N ALA A 235 14.88 -47.74 41.09
CA ALA A 235 13.96 -48.75 41.61
C ALA A 235 13.02 -49.32 40.52
N ARG A 236 12.57 -48.50 39.57
CA ARG A 236 11.82 -48.95 38.38
C ARG A 236 12.63 -49.92 37.53
N GLY A 237 13.92 -49.61 37.29
CA GLY A 237 14.81 -50.45 36.51
C GLY A 237 15.01 -51.83 37.13
N GLU A 238 15.19 -51.89 38.46
CA GLU A 238 15.33 -53.15 39.20
C GLU A 238 14.03 -53.97 39.19
N MET A 239 12.87 -53.34 39.37
CA MET A 239 11.57 -53.99 39.26
C MET A 239 11.34 -54.63 37.88
N GLY A 240 11.75 -53.95 36.81
CA GLY A 240 11.71 -54.50 35.45
C GLY A 240 12.65 -55.70 35.28
N LYS A 241 13.90 -55.59 35.78
CA LYS A 241 14.89 -56.68 35.76
C LYS A 241 14.39 -57.91 36.52
N ALA A 242 13.79 -57.72 37.70
CA ALA A 242 13.20 -58.79 38.49
C ALA A 242 12.07 -59.51 37.75
N PHE A 243 11.15 -58.76 37.11
CA PHE A 243 10.04 -59.34 36.35
C PHE A 243 10.52 -60.21 35.18
N PHE A 244 11.43 -59.69 34.35
CA PHE A 244 11.91 -60.45 33.19
C PHE A 244 12.82 -61.64 33.58
N ASN A 245 13.26 -61.74 34.84
CA ASN A 245 13.99 -62.88 35.38
C ASN A 245 13.08 -63.96 35.99
N GLN A 246 11.75 -63.83 35.85
CA GLN A 246 10.77 -64.78 36.38
C GLN A 246 9.91 -65.38 35.26
N GLY A 247 9.35 -66.57 35.52
CA GLY A 247 8.40 -67.24 34.62
C GLY A 247 8.95 -67.52 33.21
N ARG A 248 8.04 -67.55 32.21
CA ARG A 248 8.36 -67.82 30.79
C ARG A 248 9.16 -66.71 30.11
N TRP A 249 9.20 -65.50 30.70
CA TRP A 249 9.94 -64.35 30.21
C TRP A 249 11.47 -64.53 30.22
N THR A 250 11.97 -65.49 31.01
CA THR A 250 13.39 -65.89 31.02
C THR A 250 13.88 -66.47 29.69
N SER A 251 12.97 -67.01 28.88
CA SER A 251 13.28 -67.55 27.55
C SER A 251 13.58 -66.48 26.49
N LEU A 252 13.33 -65.20 26.78
CA LEU A 252 13.50 -64.10 25.85
C LEU A 252 14.92 -63.52 25.93
N SER A 253 15.45 -63.07 24.78
CA SER A 253 16.71 -62.36 24.73
C SER A 253 16.66 -61.07 25.57
N ARG A 254 17.72 -60.83 26.35
CA ARG A 254 17.89 -59.60 27.14
C ARG A 254 18.02 -58.34 26.27
N GLU A 255 18.23 -58.51 24.97
CA GLU A 255 18.23 -57.40 24.00
C GLU A 255 16.81 -56.91 23.64
N CYS A 256 15.79 -57.74 23.87
CA CYS A 256 14.39 -57.46 23.51
C CYS A 256 13.49 -57.14 24.71
N VAL A 257 14.04 -57.05 25.93
CA VAL A 257 13.27 -56.79 27.15
C VAL A 257 13.92 -55.72 28.02
N GLY A 258 13.09 -54.83 28.57
CA GLY A 258 13.52 -53.79 29.50
C GLY A 258 13.98 -52.48 28.84
N ILE A 259 14.05 -51.42 29.64
CA ILE A 259 14.25 -50.05 29.14
C ILE A 259 15.70 -49.76 28.72
N GLU A 260 16.68 -50.32 29.42
CA GLU A 260 18.11 -50.10 29.13
C GLU A 260 18.52 -50.72 27.77
N SER A 261 18.03 -51.92 27.47
CA SER A 261 18.27 -52.58 26.18
C SER A 261 17.52 -51.86 25.05
N LEU A 262 16.28 -51.42 25.28
CA LEU A 262 15.52 -50.64 24.30
C LEU A 262 16.25 -49.37 23.88
N ARG A 263 16.78 -48.60 24.84
CA ARG A 263 17.53 -47.37 24.56
C ARG A 263 18.73 -47.62 23.65
N ARG A 264 19.51 -48.67 23.95
CA ARG A 264 20.66 -49.07 23.11
C ARG A 264 20.22 -49.47 21.70
N ARG A 265 19.15 -50.27 21.61
CA ARG A 265 18.60 -50.76 20.33
C ARG A 265 18.07 -49.63 19.46
N LEU A 266 17.24 -48.73 20.01
CA LEU A 266 16.71 -47.55 19.30
C LEU A 266 17.83 -46.66 18.76
N SER A 267 18.89 -46.45 19.54
CA SER A 267 20.03 -45.63 19.12
C SER A 267 20.76 -46.24 17.92
N SER A 268 20.96 -47.57 17.93
CA SER A 268 21.56 -48.31 16.81
C SER A 268 20.70 -48.25 15.54
N ILE A 269 19.38 -48.43 15.68
CA ILE A 269 18.42 -48.35 14.58
C ILE A 269 18.44 -46.95 13.97
N LEU A 270 18.41 -45.91 14.81
CA LEU A 270 18.45 -44.52 14.35
C LEU A 270 19.73 -44.21 13.57
N LEU A 271 20.90 -44.64 14.06
CA LEU A 271 22.16 -44.43 13.37
C LEU A 271 22.19 -45.11 12.00
N LYS A 272 21.68 -46.34 11.89
CA LYS A 272 21.56 -47.05 10.60
C LYS A 272 20.62 -46.32 9.65
N LEU A 273 19.49 -45.81 10.14
CA LEU A 273 18.53 -45.08 9.32
C LEU A 273 19.11 -43.76 8.79
N ILE A 274 19.85 -43.03 9.63
CA ILE A 274 20.56 -41.81 9.23
C ILE A 274 21.58 -42.13 8.14
N ARG A 275 22.45 -43.14 8.37
CA ARG A 275 23.46 -43.56 7.37
C ARG A 275 22.84 -43.95 6.02
N ARG A 276 21.71 -44.66 6.04
CA ARG A 276 20.99 -45.09 4.82
C ARG A 276 20.39 -43.91 4.04
N ASN A 277 19.84 -42.91 4.73
CA ASN A 277 19.11 -41.81 4.09
C ASN A 277 19.97 -40.57 3.78
N LEU A 278 21.12 -40.41 4.45
CA LEU A 278 21.97 -39.23 4.31
C LEU A 278 22.44 -38.98 2.87
N PRO A 279 22.89 -39.98 2.08
CA PRO A 279 23.30 -39.76 0.70
C PRO A 279 22.16 -39.19 -0.17
N GLY A 280 20.94 -39.71 -0.03
CA GLY A 280 19.77 -39.21 -0.75
C GLY A 280 19.39 -37.79 -0.33
N LEU A 281 19.53 -37.45 0.96
CA LEU A 281 19.31 -36.09 1.44
C LEU A 281 20.35 -35.11 0.89
N ILE A 282 21.62 -35.51 0.84
CA ILE A 282 22.69 -34.70 0.24
C ILE A 282 22.38 -34.44 -1.23
N ALA A 283 21.99 -35.47 -1.99
CA ALA A 283 21.60 -35.32 -3.39
C ALA A 283 20.39 -34.39 -3.56
N GLU A 284 19.35 -34.52 -2.72
CA GLU A 284 18.17 -33.65 -2.75
C GLU A 284 18.52 -32.18 -2.44
N VAL A 285 19.42 -31.95 -1.48
CA VAL A 285 19.91 -30.61 -1.14
C VAL A 285 20.76 -30.05 -2.27
N GLN A 286 21.64 -30.86 -2.86
CA GLN A 286 22.46 -30.47 -4.01
C GLN A 286 21.60 -30.13 -5.23
N ASP A 287 20.54 -30.89 -5.49
CA ASP A 287 19.60 -30.60 -6.59
C ASP A 287 18.84 -29.30 -6.33
N LYS A 288 18.35 -29.08 -5.10
CA LYS A 288 17.74 -27.80 -4.70
C LYS A 288 18.73 -26.63 -4.83
N ILE A 289 19.99 -26.81 -4.43
CA ILE A 289 21.05 -25.81 -4.62
C ILE A 289 21.26 -25.56 -6.11
N SER A 290 21.37 -26.61 -6.92
CA SER A 290 21.56 -26.53 -8.37
C SER A 290 20.41 -25.77 -9.04
N VAL A 291 19.15 -26.12 -8.73
CA VAL A 291 17.97 -25.39 -9.23
C VAL A 291 18.00 -23.92 -8.81
N ARG A 292 18.37 -23.62 -7.55
CA ARG A 292 18.48 -22.23 -7.08
C ARG A 292 19.64 -21.49 -7.72
N GLN A 293 20.77 -22.15 -7.98
CA GLN A 293 21.91 -21.59 -8.71
C GLN A 293 21.59 -21.40 -10.19
N GLN A 294 20.80 -22.28 -10.79
CA GLN A 294 20.33 -22.13 -12.17
C GLN A 294 19.32 -20.98 -12.27
N GLN A 295 18.47 -20.78 -11.26
CA GLN A 295 17.65 -19.59 -11.13
C GLN A 295 18.49 -18.33 -10.91
N LEU A 296 19.51 -18.39 -10.06
CA LEU A 296 20.42 -17.28 -9.78
C LEU A 296 21.23 -16.87 -11.02
N SER A 297 21.73 -17.84 -11.79
CA SER A 297 22.47 -17.59 -13.03
C SER A 297 21.57 -17.00 -14.13
N LYS A 298 20.28 -17.37 -14.18
CA LYS A 298 19.28 -16.70 -15.04
C LYS A 298 19.08 -15.22 -14.70
N LEU A 299 19.39 -14.79 -13.47
CA LEU A 299 19.32 -13.38 -13.06
C LEU A 299 20.56 -12.57 -13.50
N GLY A 300 21.62 -13.23 -13.96
CA GLY A 300 22.85 -12.62 -14.46
C GLY A 300 23.88 -12.26 -13.37
N PRO A 301 25.03 -11.67 -13.74
CA PRO A 301 26.07 -11.28 -12.79
C PRO A 301 25.60 -10.16 -11.86
N ALA A 302 26.05 -10.19 -10.60
CA ALA A 302 25.76 -9.17 -9.61
C ALA A 302 26.26 -7.80 -10.09
N ARG A 303 25.36 -6.81 -10.16
CA ARG A 303 25.64 -5.47 -10.68
C ARG A 303 25.96 -4.56 -9.50
N SER A 304 27.24 -4.41 -9.20
CA SER A 304 27.75 -3.68 -8.02
C SER A 304 27.85 -2.16 -8.24
N THR A 305 27.81 -1.71 -9.50
CA THR A 305 27.92 -0.30 -9.85
C THR A 305 26.64 0.22 -10.52
N LEU A 306 26.28 1.47 -10.21
CA LEU A 306 25.11 2.16 -10.78
C LEU A 306 25.09 2.13 -12.31
N GLN A 307 26.25 2.16 -12.97
CA GLN A 307 26.37 2.16 -14.42
C GLN A 307 26.05 0.80 -15.05
N GLN A 308 26.43 -0.30 -14.37
CA GLN A 308 26.07 -1.66 -14.77
C GLN A 308 24.59 -1.97 -14.53
N GLN A 309 24.03 -1.45 -13.44
CA GLN A 309 22.59 -1.56 -13.14
C GLN A 309 21.75 -0.82 -14.20
N ARG A 310 22.17 0.39 -14.62
CA ARG A 310 21.48 1.18 -15.66
C ARG A 310 21.52 0.55 -17.06
N LYS A 311 22.65 -0.03 -17.47
CA LYS A 311 22.80 -0.68 -18.78
C LYS A 311 21.96 -1.94 -18.95
N SER A 312 21.50 -2.53 -17.84
CA SER A 312 20.73 -3.78 -17.83
C SER A 312 19.23 -3.58 -17.75
N ILE A 313 18.74 -2.34 -17.65
CA ILE A 313 17.32 -2.04 -17.71
C ILE A 313 16.96 -2.02 -19.20
N PRO A 314 16.21 -3.02 -19.71
CA PRO A 314 15.78 -3.01 -21.10
C PRO A 314 14.71 -1.92 -21.31
N ASP A 315 14.57 -1.40 -22.54
CA ASP A 315 13.74 -0.22 -22.87
C ASP A 315 12.25 -0.38 -22.50
N ASP A 316 11.79 -1.61 -22.29
CA ASP A 316 10.45 -2.01 -21.85
C ASP A 316 10.23 -1.97 -20.32
N GLU A 317 11.31 -1.97 -19.53
CA GLU A 317 11.29 -1.73 -18.08
C GLU A 317 11.47 -0.24 -17.72
N VAL A 318 11.83 0.59 -18.71
CA VAL A 318 11.78 2.05 -18.61
C VAL A 318 10.40 2.52 -19.06
N SER A 319 9.83 3.56 -18.43
CA SER A 319 8.50 4.04 -18.88
C SER A 319 8.56 4.43 -20.37
N PRO A 320 7.51 4.23 -21.19
CA PRO A 320 7.50 4.60 -22.62
C PRO A 320 7.86 6.07 -22.90
N ARG A 321 7.70 6.96 -21.90
CA ARG A 321 8.21 8.34 -21.88
C ARG A 321 9.71 8.43 -22.15
N TYR A 322 10.49 7.45 -21.69
CA TYR A 322 11.94 7.32 -21.88
C TYR A 322 12.32 6.45 -23.08
N CYS A 323 11.46 5.50 -23.49
CA CYS A 323 11.68 4.67 -24.70
C CYS A 323 11.64 5.51 -25.99
N TYR A 324 10.67 6.43 -26.09
CA TYR A 324 10.53 7.30 -27.27
C TYR A 324 10.95 8.75 -27.01
N GLY A 325 10.76 9.29 -25.80
CA GLY A 325 10.83 10.72 -25.51
C GLY A 325 9.50 11.43 -25.83
N GLU A 326 9.09 12.41 -25.02
CA GLU A 326 7.81 13.15 -25.20
C GLU A 326 7.71 13.85 -26.55
N ILE A 327 8.84 14.36 -27.04
CA ILE A 327 8.94 15.01 -28.34
C ILE A 327 8.69 14.01 -29.47
N ARG A 328 9.20 12.77 -29.36
CA ARG A 328 8.98 11.73 -30.37
C ARG A 328 7.55 11.22 -30.35
N LEU A 329 6.93 11.10 -29.18
CA LEU A 329 5.54 10.70 -29.04
C LEU A 329 4.59 11.78 -29.60
N THR A 330 4.89 13.06 -29.36
CA THR A 330 4.16 14.20 -29.96
C THR A 330 4.24 14.15 -31.50
N ARG A 331 5.43 13.86 -32.05
CA ARG A 331 5.62 13.69 -33.50
C ARG A 331 4.83 12.50 -34.05
N LEU A 332 4.88 11.34 -33.40
CA LEU A 332 4.13 10.15 -33.78
C LEU A 332 2.62 10.39 -33.76
N ASN A 333 2.12 11.07 -32.73
CA ASN A 333 0.71 11.42 -32.61
C ASN A 333 0.24 12.41 -33.66
N PHE A 334 1.09 13.38 -34.03
CA PHE A 334 0.79 14.33 -35.10
C PHE A 334 0.60 13.64 -36.45
N TYR A 335 1.47 12.68 -36.76
CA TYR A 335 1.49 11.98 -38.06
C TYR A 335 0.56 10.76 -38.11
N SER A 336 0.12 10.23 -36.97
CA SER A 336 -0.77 9.06 -36.88
C SER A 336 -2.06 9.15 -37.72
N PRO A 337 -2.80 10.28 -37.75
CA PRO A 337 -4.01 10.38 -38.56
C PRO A 337 -3.74 10.18 -40.05
N PHE A 338 -2.60 10.68 -40.53
CA PHE A 338 -2.24 10.67 -41.95
C PHE A 338 -1.69 9.31 -42.40
N PHE A 339 -0.86 8.65 -41.59
CA PHE A 339 -0.18 7.42 -42.00
C PHE A 339 -0.80 6.13 -41.43
N LEU A 340 -1.39 6.20 -40.23
CA LEU A 340 -1.93 5.04 -39.51
C LEU A 340 -3.46 5.00 -39.48
N HIS A 341 -4.14 6.02 -40.06
CA HIS A 341 -5.60 6.16 -40.05
C HIS A 341 -6.19 6.07 -38.63
N ARG A 342 -5.42 6.48 -37.63
CA ARG A 342 -5.80 6.53 -36.23
C ARG A 342 -5.59 7.95 -35.74
N TRP A 343 -6.58 8.48 -35.02
CA TRP A 343 -6.55 9.84 -34.49
C TRP A 343 -5.33 10.15 -33.63
N ARG A 344 -4.73 9.14 -32.98
CA ARG A 344 -3.52 9.24 -32.14
C ARG A 344 -2.78 7.90 -32.19
N TYR A 345 -1.45 7.93 -32.11
CA TYR A 345 -0.63 6.72 -32.01
C TYR A 345 -0.70 6.17 -30.57
N GLU A 346 -0.49 7.03 -29.58
CA GLU A 346 -0.59 6.76 -28.14
C GLU A 346 -1.06 7.99 -27.35
N TRP A 347 -1.60 7.83 -26.14
CA TRP A 347 -2.07 8.97 -25.33
C TRP A 347 -0.90 9.69 -24.64
N GLY A 348 -0.71 10.98 -24.90
CA GLY A 348 0.34 11.81 -24.29
C GLY A 348 0.02 13.30 -24.35
N VAL A 349 0.71 14.12 -23.55
CA VAL A 349 0.56 15.58 -23.57
C VAL A 349 1.13 16.10 -24.89
N SER A 350 0.28 16.74 -25.70
CA SER A 350 0.67 17.28 -26.98
C SER A 350 1.54 18.53 -26.81
N GLN A 351 2.84 18.42 -27.09
CA GLN A 351 3.75 19.58 -27.12
C GLN A 351 3.82 20.19 -28.52
N TYR A 352 2.65 20.49 -29.11
CA TYR A 352 2.59 21.03 -30.47
C TYR A 352 3.31 22.38 -30.57
N SER A 353 3.27 23.23 -29.53
CA SER A 353 4.01 24.49 -29.50
C SER A 353 5.52 24.29 -29.62
N THR A 354 6.11 23.39 -28.83
CA THR A 354 7.55 23.06 -28.86
C THR A 354 7.96 22.39 -30.18
N TYR A 355 7.07 21.58 -30.74
CA TYR A 355 7.26 20.92 -32.03
C TYR A 355 7.22 21.92 -33.20
N PHE A 356 6.16 22.72 -33.31
CA PHE A 356 5.97 23.69 -34.38
C PHE A 356 6.83 24.95 -34.23
N GLY A 357 7.30 25.26 -33.03
CA GLY A 357 8.20 26.39 -32.77
C GLY A 357 9.48 26.36 -33.61
N ARG A 358 9.94 25.16 -34.03
CA ARG A 358 11.10 25.00 -34.93
C ARG A 358 10.83 25.38 -36.38
N PHE A 359 9.56 25.38 -36.79
CA PHE A 359 9.15 25.70 -38.16
C PHE A 359 8.54 27.11 -38.27
N TYR A 360 8.00 27.63 -37.17
CA TYR A 360 7.20 28.86 -37.15
C TYR A 360 7.94 30.06 -37.73
N GLY A 361 9.20 30.28 -37.33
CA GLY A 361 10.01 31.39 -37.85
C GLY A 361 10.24 31.31 -39.36
N HIS A 362 10.54 30.11 -39.88
CA HIS A 362 10.77 29.91 -41.32
C HIS A 362 9.48 30.03 -42.14
N ILE A 363 8.36 29.51 -41.62
CA ILE A 363 7.05 29.61 -42.27
C ILE A 363 6.61 31.08 -42.33
N LEU A 364 6.72 31.82 -41.23
CA LEU A 364 6.40 33.26 -41.20
C LEU A 364 7.29 34.06 -42.16
N PHE A 365 8.58 33.72 -42.25
CA PHE A 365 9.48 34.36 -43.20
C PHE A 365 9.06 34.12 -44.65
N ILE A 366 8.65 32.89 -44.99
CA ILE A 366 8.12 32.57 -46.34
C ILE A 366 6.84 33.37 -46.62
N PHE A 367 5.90 33.47 -45.67
CA PHE A 367 4.69 34.29 -45.84
C PHE A 367 5.01 35.78 -46.03
N ALA A 368 5.99 36.31 -45.31
CA ALA A 368 6.44 37.69 -45.48
C ALA A 368 7.05 37.93 -46.86
N MET A 369 7.87 37.00 -47.36
CA MET A 369 8.45 37.06 -48.72
C MET A 369 7.37 36.99 -49.79
N LEU A 370 6.38 36.10 -49.66
CA LEU A 370 5.24 36.02 -50.58
C LEU A 370 4.42 37.32 -50.58
N SER A 371 4.20 37.92 -49.42
CA SER A 371 3.51 39.22 -49.31
C SER A 371 4.29 40.35 -49.99
N LEU A 372 5.62 40.36 -49.89
CA LEU A 372 6.48 41.31 -50.60
C LEU A 372 6.44 41.09 -52.13
N MET A 373 6.42 39.83 -52.59
CA MET A 373 6.26 39.51 -54.01
C MET A 373 4.90 40.00 -54.54
N LEU A 374 3.81 39.76 -53.79
CA LEU A 374 2.47 40.27 -54.10
C LEU A 374 2.45 41.80 -54.18
N SER A 375 3.13 42.48 -53.25
CA SER A 375 3.23 43.93 -53.24
C SER A 375 4.03 44.45 -54.46
N ALA A 376 5.11 43.77 -54.84
CA ALA A 376 5.87 44.11 -56.05
C ALA A 376 5.03 43.94 -57.33
N MET A 377 4.17 42.92 -57.40
CA MET A 377 3.22 42.76 -58.51
C MET A 377 2.17 43.87 -58.56
N GLN A 378 1.69 44.32 -57.39
CA GLN A 378 0.72 45.43 -57.31
C GLN A 378 1.32 46.75 -57.81
N VAL A 379 2.62 46.99 -57.59
CA VAL A 379 3.33 48.16 -58.12
C VAL A 379 3.35 48.18 -59.65
N GLU A 380 3.52 47.03 -60.29
CA GLU A 380 3.46 46.91 -61.76
C GLU A 380 2.03 47.16 -62.28
N LEU A 381 1.03 46.50 -61.70
CA LEU A 381 -0.37 46.68 -62.08
C LEU A 381 -0.84 48.13 -61.90
N ALA A 382 -0.41 48.79 -60.82
CA ALA A 382 -0.71 50.20 -60.58
C ALA A 382 -0.01 51.09 -61.62
N ALA A 383 1.23 50.79 -62.01
CA ALA A 383 1.95 51.54 -63.02
C ALA A 383 1.33 51.37 -64.43
N GLU A 384 0.82 50.19 -64.77
CA GLU A 384 0.09 49.95 -66.04
C GLU A 384 -1.23 50.72 -66.12
N SER A 385 -1.89 51.00 -64.99
CA SER A 385 -3.15 51.74 -64.98
C SER A 385 -3.04 53.23 -65.36
N ILE A 386 -1.80 53.75 -65.44
CA ILE A 386 -1.47 55.17 -65.69
C ILE A 386 -1.07 55.40 -67.17
N VAL A 387 -1.20 54.40 -68.04
CA VAL A 387 -0.77 54.48 -69.45
C VAL A 387 -1.67 55.45 -70.25
N GLY A 388 -1.21 56.70 -70.35
CA GLY A 388 -1.86 57.78 -71.11
C GLY A 388 -1.01 59.03 -71.42
N GLY A 389 0.29 59.07 -71.08
CA GLY A 389 1.19 60.15 -71.53
C GLY A 389 2.47 60.33 -70.71
N LYS A 390 3.57 60.78 -71.38
CA LYS A 390 4.91 61.22 -70.90
C LYS A 390 5.68 60.39 -69.83
N TRP A 391 5.08 59.37 -69.21
CA TRP A 391 5.66 58.59 -68.11
C TRP A 391 6.07 57.16 -68.49
N GLU A 392 6.21 56.84 -69.79
CA GLU A 392 6.59 55.49 -70.26
C GLU A 392 7.90 54.98 -69.64
N VAL A 393 8.87 55.88 -69.41
CA VAL A 393 10.13 55.55 -68.74
C VAL A 393 9.89 55.08 -67.30
N MET A 394 8.94 55.68 -66.59
CA MET A 394 8.60 55.30 -65.22
C MET A 394 7.90 53.94 -65.18
N VAL A 395 6.97 53.68 -66.10
CA VAL A 395 6.29 52.37 -66.22
C VAL A 395 7.30 51.27 -66.52
N SER A 396 8.22 51.51 -67.45
CA SER A 396 9.30 50.58 -67.77
C SER A 396 10.21 50.34 -66.56
N THR A 397 10.62 51.40 -65.86
CA THR A 397 11.48 51.30 -64.67
C THR A 397 10.80 50.54 -63.53
N SER A 398 9.51 50.80 -63.27
CA SER A 398 8.72 50.08 -62.26
C SER A 398 8.56 48.60 -62.61
N ARG A 399 8.34 48.26 -63.89
CA ARG A 399 8.29 46.86 -64.33
C ARG A 399 9.63 46.16 -64.12
N TYR A 400 10.74 46.78 -64.51
CA TYR A 400 12.08 46.21 -64.26
C TYR A 400 12.34 46.03 -62.76
N PHE A 401 11.97 47.00 -61.94
CA PHE A 401 12.11 46.93 -60.48
C PHE A 401 11.27 45.80 -59.87
N SER A 402 10.00 45.66 -60.26
CA SER A 402 9.12 44.58 -59.81
C SER A 402 9.64 43.20 -60.22
N VAL A 403 10.08 43.04 -61.47
CA VAL A 403 10.66 41.78 -61.96
C VAL A 403 11.95 41.42 -61.19
N ILE A 404 12.85 42.38 -61.00
CA ILE A 404 14.10 42.15 -60.23
C ILE A 404 13.77 41.78 -58.78
N CYS A 405 12.87 42.51 -58.12
CA CYS A 405 12.44 42.20 -56.76
C CYS A 405 11.83 40.79 -56.65
N ILE A 406 10.95 40.40 -57.57
CA ILE A 406 10.34 39.06 -57.59
C ILE A 406 11.40 37.98 -57.80
N VAL A 407 12.35 38.18 -58.73
CA VAL A 407 13.43 37.22 -58.99
C VAL A 407 14.35 37.07 -57.77
N VAL A 408 14.75 38.17 -57.14
CA VAL A 408 15.60 38.14 -55.94
C VAL A 408 14.87 37.46 -54.77
N LEU A 409 13.60 37.79 -54.54
CA LEU A 409 12.79 37.18 -53.48
C LEU A 409 12.57 35.68 -53.75
N ALA A 410 12.36 35.27 -55.00
CA ALA A 410 12.24 33.86 -55.37
C ALA A 410 13.56 33.09 -55.14
N LEU A 411 14.71 33.68 -55.48
CA LEU A 411 16.02 33.09 -55.24
C LEU A 411 16.34 32.90 -53.75
N ILE A 412 15.78 33.74 -52.88
CA ILE A 412 15.91 33.62 -51.41
C ILE A 412 14.88 32.63 -50.84
N ALA A 413 13.65 32.64 -51.34
CA ALA A 413 12.56 31.80 -50.84
C ALA A 413 12.77 30.31 -51.19
N LEU A 414 13.26 30.00 -52.40
CA LEU A 414 13.42 28.62 -52.87
C LEU A 414 14.36 27.76 -51.99
N PRO A 415 15.56 28.23 -51.58
CA PRO A 415 16.41 27.50 -50.64
C PRO A 415 15.76 27.30 -49.26
N ILE A 416 15.03 28.29 -48.76
CA ILE A 416 14.37 28.22 -47.45
C ILE A 416 13.21 27.22 -47.49
N ILE A 417 12.41 27.23 -48.56
CA ILE A 417 11.36 26.24 -48.80
C ILE A 417 11.98 24.84 -48.89
N SER A 418 13.07 24.67 -49.65
CA SER A 418 13.79 23.41 -49.75
C SER A 418 14.30 22.92 -48.39
N MET A 419 14.85 23.81 -47.57
CA MET A 419 15.30 23.52 -46.21
C MET A 419 14.13 23.08 -45.31
N VAL A 420 13.00 23.81 -45.33
CA VAL A 420 11.81 23.45 -44.56
C VAL A 420 11.26 22.09 -44.99
N VAL A 421 11.22 21.82 -46.29
CA VAL A 421 10.82 20.51 -46.84
C VAL A 421 11.77 19.40 -46.39
N ALA A 422 13.10 19.64 -46.41
CA ALA A 422 14.09 18.69 -45.93
C ALA A 422 13.98 18.45 -44.41
N MET A 423 13.72 19.49 -43.62
CA MET A 423 13.47 19.37 -42.18
C MET A 423 12.22 18.56 -41.89
N VAL A 424 11.11 18.81 -42.61
CA VAL A 424 9.88 18.02 -42.49
C VAL A 424 10.12 16.57 -42.95
N GLY A 425 10.86 16.35 -44.04
CA GLY A 425 11.19 15.02 -44.55
C GLY A 425 12.04 14.19 -43.58
N ASN A 426 13.08 14.78 -42.98
CA ASN A 426 13.87 14.12 -41.94
C ASN A 426 13.03 13.77 -40.71
N GLU A 427 12.07 14.62 -40.35
CA GLU A 427 11.13 14.35 -39.26
C GLU A 427 10.18 13.20 -39.58
N TRP A 428 9.72 13.06 -40.83
CA TRP A 428 8.90 11.91 -41.26
C TRP A 428 9.69 10.60 -41.17
N VAL A 429 10.94 10.60 -41.62
CA VAL A 429 11.84 9.44 -41.54
C VAL A 429 12.08 9.02 -40.08
N TYR A 430 12.29 9.98 -39.18
CA TYR A 430 12.54 9.69 -37.77
C TYR A 430 11.28 9.24 -37.01
N ALA A 431 10.12 9.87 -37.30
CA ALA A 431 8.86 9.54 -36.65
C ALA A 431 8.29 8.20 -37.15
N ILE A 432 8.32 7.94 -38.45
CA ILE A 432 7.59 6.83 -39.07
C ILE A 432 8.54 5.71 -39.53
N GLY A 433 9.86 5.95 -39.55
CA GLY A 433 10.88 4.95 -39.92
C GLY A 433 10.67 3.56 -39.29
N PRO A 434 10.37 3.44 -37.99
CA PRO A 434 10.07 2.15 -37.35
C PRO A 434 8.81 1.44 -37.89
N PHE A 435 7.85 2.16 -38.48
CA PHE A 435 6.59 1.64 -39.07
C PHE A 435 6.69 1.31 -40.56
N LEU A 436 7.63 1.93 -41.28
CA LEU A 436 7.85 1.67 -42.70
C LEU A 436 8.77 0.47 -42.92
N VAL A 437 9.71 0.20 -42.01
CA VAL A 437 10.62 -0.95 -42.06
C VAL A 437 9.88 -2.31 -42.16
N PRO A 438 8.76 -2.57 -41.46
CA PRO A 438 7.96 -3.79 -41.66
C PRO A 438 7.30 -3.88 -43.04
N ARG A 439 6.97 -2.74 -43.68
CA ARG A 439 6.25 -2.69 -44.98
C ARG A 439 7.17 -2.73 -46.20
N PHE A 440 8.44 -2.33 -46.05
CA PHE A 440 9.47 -2.50 -47.10
C PHE A 440 10.21 -3.84 -47.00
N ALA A 441 10.06 -4.58 -45.91
CA ALA A 441 10.60 -5.94 -45.78
C ALA A 441 10.02 -6.92 -46.83
N THR A 442 8.82 -6.65 -47.36
CA THR A 442 8.22 -7.41 -48.48
C THR A 442 8.79 -7.03 -49.85
N LEU A 443 9.47 -5.88 -50.00
CA LEU A 443 10.18 -5.51 -51.24
C LEU A 443 11.64 -5.96 -51.25
N ALA A 444 12.19 -6.34 -50.09
CA ALA A 444 13.53 -6.91 -49.99
C ALA A 444 13.62 -8.35 -50.57
N GLU A 445 12.51 -8.99 -50.92
CA GLU A 445 12.48 -10.22 -51.72
C GLU A 445 12.77 -9.99 -53.21
N ILE A 446 12.90 -8.73 -53.68
CA ILE A 446 13.25 -8.39 -55.08
C ILE A 446 14.76 -8.05 -55.25
N GLY A 447 15.59 -8.25 -54.23
CA GLY A 447 17.03 -8.46 -54.45
C GLY A 447 17.90 -7.23 -54.74
N LEU A 448 17.63 -6.07 -54.12
CA LEU A 448 18.57 -4.94 -54.12
C LEU A 448 18.74 -4.39 -52.69
N PHE A 449 20.00 -4.38 -52.22
CA PHE A 449 20.55 -3.89 -50.94
C PHE A 449 20.47 -4.79 -49.68
N LYS A 450 21.65 -5.29 -49.29
CA LYS A 450 21.93 -5.91 -47.98
C LYS A 450 22.21 -4.82 -46.94
N PHE A 451 21.38 -4.70 -45.91
CA PHE A 451 21.79 -4.14 -44.62
C PHE A 451 21.43 -5.10 -43.49
N ARG A 452 22.44 -5.43 -42.68
CA ARG A 452 22.42 -6.43 -41.62
C ARG A 452 22.27 -5.70 -40.30
N MET A 453 21.17 -5.88 -39.55
CA MET A 453 21.25 -5.81 -38.08
C MET A 453 20.07 -6.47 -37.34
N MET A 454 20.48 -7.29 -36.39
CA MET A 454 19.89 -7.85 -35.16
C MET A 454 18.36 -7.99 -34.97
N LYS A 455 17.99 -9.25 -34.73
CA LYS A 455 16.73 -9.73 -34.14
C LYS A 455 16.51 -9.14 -32.73
N LEU A 456 15.26 -8.80 -32.36
CA LEU A 456 14.60 -9.13 -31.07
C LEU A 456 13.09 -8.75 -31.11
N PRO A 457 12.23 -9.28 -30.22
CA PRO A 457 10.90 -9.78 -30.55
C PRO A 457 9.74 -8.80 -30.27
N VAL A 458 8.63 -9.11 -30.93
CA VAL A 458 7.30 -8.51 -30.81
C VAL A 458 6.65 -8.94 -29.48
N MET A 459 6.08 -8.00 -28.72
CA MET A 459 4.97 -8.32 -27.81
C MET A 459 4.05 -7.11 -27.52
N LEU A 460 2.76 -7.44 -27.42
CA LEU A 460 1.59 -6.58 -27.28
C LEU A 460 1.67 -5.60 -26.09
N CYS A 461 1.17 -4.37 -26.26
CA CYS A 461 0.99 -3.43 -25.16
C CYS A 461 -0.49 -3.13 -24.89
N ARG A 462 -0.89 -3.35 -23.62
CA ARG A 462 -2.11 -2.90 -22.96
C ARG A 462 -1.94 -1.45 -22.48
N GLN A 463 -3.04 -0.69 -22.47
CA GLN A 463 -3.20 0.67 -21.94
C GLN A 463 -2.60 0.88 -20.54
N VAL A 464 -1.91 2.01 -20.30
CA VAL A 464 -1.63 2.51 -18.93
C VAL A 464 -1.66 4.05 -18.88
N GLY A 465 -2.40 4.61 -17.91
CA GLY A 465 -2.43 6.05 -17.56
C GLY A 465 -1.44 6.43 -16.45
N ILE A 466 -1.59 7.62 -15.87
CA ILE A 466 -0.66 8.22 -14.88
C ILE A 466 -0.45 7.27 -13.69
N MET A 467 0.76 6.70 -13.56
CA MET A 467 1.08 5.69 -12.56
C MET A 467 1.69 6.34 -11.31
N VAL A 468 0.99 6.30 -10.16
CA VAL A 468 1.59 6.63 -8.85
C VAL A 468 2.75 5.67 -8.60
N LYS A 469 3.94 6.22 -8.31
CA LYS A 469 5.17 5.43 -8.10
C LYS A 469 5.54 5.37 -6.62
N HIS A 470 6.33 4.37 -6.24
CA HIS A 470 6.64 4.02 -4.85
C HIS A 470 7.31 5.13 -4.03
N SER A 471 8.16 5.96 -4.63
CA SER A 471 8.89 7.02 -3.92
C SER A 471 8.59 8.44 -4.42
N GLU A 472 7.88 8.60 -5.54
CA GLU A 472 7.56 9.91 -6.12
C GLU A 472 6.59 10.76 -5.29
N LEU A 473 6.78 12.06 -5.31
CA LEU A 473 5.93 13.05 -4.65
C LEU A 473 5.44 14.07 -5.67
N MET A 474 4.25 14.62 -5.43
CA MET A 474 3.61 15.54 -6.38
C MET A 474 4.10 16.98 -6.22
N ASN A 475 4.43 17.40 -4.99
CA ASN A 475 4.79 18.79 -4.71
C ASN A 475 6.22 19.12 -5.18
N PRO A 476 6.39 20.06 -6.14
CA PRO A 476 7.70 20.46 -6.68
C PRO A 476 8.70 21.02 -5.66
N TYR A 477 8.22 21.69 -4.61
CA TYR A 477 9.08 22.25 -3.56
C TYR A 477 9.89 21.13 -2.89
N TRP A 478 9.20 20.04 -2.54
CA TRP A 478 9.79 18.87 -1.89
C TRP A 478 10.58 17.99 -2.85
N GLN A 479 10.30 18.00 -4.16
CA GLN A 479 11.17 17.35 -5.16
C GLN A 479 12.56 18.01 -5.19
N ASN A 480 12.63 19.28 -4.80
CA ASN A 480 13.86 20.02 -4.50
C ASN A 480 14.91 20.01 -5.64
N GLN A 481 14.45 19.86 -6.88
CA GLN A 481 15.30 19.74 -8.06
C GLN A 481 16.45 18.72 -7.94
N THR A 482 16.20 17.64 -7.19
CA THR A 482 17.18 16.57 -7.00
C THR A 482 17.16 15.57 -8.15
N CYS A 483 15.98 15.34 -8.73
CA CYS A 483 15.79 14.54 -9.92
C CYS A 483 14.47 14.89 -10.63
N ASP A 484 14.35 16.14 -11.10
CA ASP A 484 13.18 16.59 -11.86
C ASP A 484 13.49 16.65 -13.37
N PRO A 485 12.48 16.49 -14.25
CA PRO A 485 12.68 16.42 -15.70
C PRO A 485 12.96 17.79 -16.35
N PHE A 486 12.95 18.88 -15.59
CA PHE A 486 13.17 20.25 -16.05
C PHE A 486 14.60 20.75 -15.77
N THR A 487 15.42 19.93 -15.11
CA THR A 487 16.85 20.20 -14.92
C THR A 487 17.71 19.72 -16.11
N PRO A 488 18.93 20.29 -16.29
CA PRO A 488 19.87 19.82 -17.32
C PRO A 488 20.15 18.32 -17.24
N LYS A 489 20.24 17.65 -18.39
CA LYS A 489 20.39 16.18 -18.49
C LYS A 489 21.66 15.65 -17.82
N ASP A 490 22.70 16.47 -17.75
CA ASP A 490 23.99 16.18 -17.13
C ASP A 490 23.99 16.38 -15.62
N ARG A 491 22.96 17.04 -15.05
CA ARG A 491 22.78 17.15 -13.60
C ARG A 491 22.55 15.74 -13.01
N PRO A 492 23.32 15.34 -11.99
CA PRO A 492 23.10 14.06 -11.35
C PRO A 492 21.71 13.94 -10.73
N CYS A 493 20.94 12.93 -11.14
CA CYS A 493 19.72 12.54 -10.47
C CYS A 493 20.06 11.90 -9.10
N VAL A 494 19.75 12.62 -8.02
CA VAL A 494 19.95 12.18 -6.64
C VAL A 494 18.60 12.11 -5.92
N LEU A 495 18.52 11.26 -4.89
CA LEU A 495 17.25 11.05 -4.16
C LEU A 495 16.82 12.31 -3.40
N GLY A 496 17.73 13.05 -2.78
CA GLY A 496 17.35 14.23 -1.99
C GLY A 496 16.34 13.90 -0.89
N ASN A 497 15.13 14.47 -0.98
CA ASN A 497 14.05 14.28 -0.01
C ASN A 497 13.28 12.96 -0.19
N TYR A 498 13.52 12.22 -1.27
CA TYR A 498 12.88 10.95 -1.54
C TYR A 498 13.36 9.88 -0.55
N VAL A 499 12.49 8.92 -0.24
CA VAL A 499 12.85 7.74 0.55
C VAL A 499 13.80 6.82 -0.22
N ASN A 500 14.74 6.19 0.50
CA ASN A 500 15.71 5.26 -0.09
C ASN A 500 15.06 3.93 -0.50
N TYR A 501 14.08 3.47 0.28
CA TYR A 501 13.39 2.21 0.06
C TYR A 501 11.89 2.41 0.28
N SER A 502 11.08 1.58 -0.39
CA SER A 502 9.64 1.52 -0.18
C SER A 502 9.21 0.05 -0.08
N ILE A 503 8.42 -0.26 0.94
CA ILE A 503 7.70 -1.53 1.04
C ILE A 503 6.38 -1.34 0.30
N ASN A 504 6.17 -2.12 -0.76
CA ASN A 504 4.87 -2.23 -1.39
C ASN A 504 3.94 -3.03 -0.46
N VAL A 505 3.12 -2.33 0.32
CA VAL A 505 2.29 -2.95 1.34
C VAL A 505 1.14 -3.71 0.70
N THR A 506 1.05 -5.00 0.99
CA THR A 506 -0.06 -5.89 0.58
C THR A 506 -1.02 -6.22 1.72
N GLY A 507 -0.65 -5.89 2.97
CA GLY A 507 -1.54 -5.97 4.13
C GLY A 507 -0.85 -5.65 5.46
N ALA A 508 -1.55 -5.91 6.56
CA ALA A 508 -1.11 -5.66 7.93
C ALA A 508 0.30 -6.16 8.26
N ASN A 509 0.67 -7.32 7.72
CA ASN A 509 1.93 -7.98 8.04
C ASN A 509 3.15 -7.28 7.46
N ASP A 510 3.02 -6.70 6.26
CA ASP A 510 4.12 -5.94 5.65
C ASP A 510 4.37 -4.65 6.43
N VAL A 511 3.31 -4.01 6.91
CA VAL A 511 3.39 -2.85 7.80
C VAL A 511 4.07 -3.22 9.12
N ALA A 512 3.62 -4.29 9.78
CA ALA A 512 4.20 -4.74 11.04
C ALA A 512 5.68 -5.13 10.89
N ALA A 513 6.03 -5.86 9.83
CA ALA A 513 7.41 -6.24 9.51
C ALA A 513 8.27 -5.02 9.19
N GLY A 514 7.72 -4.06 8.42
CA GLY A 514 8.36 -2.78 8.14
C GLY A 514 8.68 -2.01 9.41
N ILE A 515 7.69 -1.82 10.29
CA ILE A 515 7.87 -1.17 11.60
C ILE A 515 8.95 -1.89 12.43
N GLN A 516 8.90 -3.22 12.54
CA GLN A 516 9.91 -3.98 13.27
C GLN A 516 11.32 -3.80 12.70
N PHE A 517 11.45 -3.82 11.37
CA PHE A 517 12.73 -3.58 10.69
C PHE A 517 13.26 -2.17 10.98
N LEU A 518 12.42 -1.16 10.81
CA LEU A 518 12.75 0.25 11.03
C LEU A 518 13.24 0.48 12.46
N LYS A 519 12.53 -0.08 13.45
CA LYS A 519 12.92 0.00 14.87
C LYS A 519 14.25 -0.70 15.16
N LYS A 520 14.42 -1.92 14.63
CA LYS A 520 15.66 -2.69 14.81
C LYS A 520 16.89 -1.99 14.23
N HIS A 521 16.72 -1.30 13.11
CA HIS A 521 17.81 -0.68 12.36
C HIS A 521 17.88 0.85 12.51
N ASN A 522 17.04 1.43 13.39
CA ASN A 522 16.93 2.87 13.60
C ASN A 522 16.79 3.66 12.28
N VAL A 523 15.89 3.20 11.41
CA VAL A 523 15.61 3.83 10.12
C VAL A 523 14.34 4.68 10.25
N ARG A 524 14.35 5.89 9.69
CA ARG A 524 13.18 6.78 9.64
C ARG A 524 12.03 6.10 8.90
N LEU A 525 10.89 5.97 9.57
CA LEU A 525 9.64 5.55 8.95
C LEU A 525 9.02 6.70 8.16
N VAL A 526 8.51 6.40 6.96
CA VAL A 526 7.64 7.29 6.19
C VAL A 526 6.37 6.52 5.83
N ILE A 527 5.21 7.16 5.91
CA ILE A 527 3.95 6.55 5.45
C ILE A 527 3.52 7.29 4.19
N LYS A 528 3.39 6.56 3.09
CA LYS A 528 3.00 7.16 1.81
C LYS A 528 1.83 6.42 1.18
N ASN A 529 0.79 7.17 0.86
CA ASN A 529 -0.27 6.71 -0.02
C ASN A 529 -0.01 7.16 -1.47
N THR A 530 -0.53 8.32 -1.87
CA THR A 530 -0.48 8.82 -3.25
C THR A 530 0.70 9.74 -3.54
N GLY A 531 1.27 10.38 -2.51
CA GLY A 531 2.29 11.42 -2.66
C GLY A 531 1.73 12.84 -2.88
N HIS A 532 0.43 13.05 -2.61
CA HIS A 532 -0.28 14.34 -2.74
C HIS A 532 0.10 15.39 -1.68
N ASP A 533 0.75 14.98 -0.59
CA ASP A 533 0.94 15.85 0.57
C ASP A 533 1.78 17.11 0.26
N PHE A 534 1.25 18.29 0.60
CA PHE A 534 1.87 19.58 0.28
C PHE A 534 2.95 20.01 1.29
N LEU A 535 2.94 19.44 2.49
CA LEU A 535 3.87 19.74 3.59
C LEU A 535 5.04 18.72 3.67
N GLY A 536 5.11 17.78 2.73
CA GLY A 536 6.19 16.80 2.66
C GLY A 536 6.07 15.66 3.68
N LYS A 537 4.89 15.48 4.29
CA LYS A 537 4.60 14.47 5.33
C LYS A 537 4.75 13.03 4.83
N SER A 538 4.67 12.82 3.52
CA SER A 538 4.75 11.50 2.87
C SER A 538 6.10 11.19 2.22
N THR A 539 7.15 11.96 2.57
CA THR A 539 8.52 11.72 2.14
C THR A 539 9.53 11.95 3.28
N GLY A 540 10.79 11.58 3.08
CA GLY A 540 11.83 11.79 4.07
C GLY A 540 13.18 11.26 3.64
N HIS A 541 14.20 12.12 3.71
CA HIS A 541 15.58 11.76 3.43
C HIS A 541 16.05 10.56 4.26
N GLY A 542 16.71 9.59 3.62
CA GLY A 542 17.24 8.39 4.28
C GLY A 542 16.17 7.43 4.84
N GLY A 543 14.89 7.70 4.60
CA GLY A 543 13.78 6.93 5.15
C GLY A 543 13.44 5.67 4.36
N LEU A 544 12.63 4.82 4.97
CA LEU A 544 11.92 3.73 4.30
C LEU A 544 10.41 3.98 4.37
N ALA A 545 9.75 3.99 3.21
CA ALA A 545 8.32 4.21 3.11
C ALA A 545 7.53 2.91 3.23
N LEU A 546 6.44 2.95 4.01
CA LEU A 546 5.32 2.05 3.84
C LEU A 546 4.43 2.62 2.72
N TRP A 547 4.47 2.00 1.54
CA TRP A 547 3.71 2.45 0.39
C TRP A 547 2.35 1.75 0.33
N MET A 548 1.33 2.49 0.74
CA MET A 548 -0.04 1.99 0.98
C MET A 548 -0.90 1.95 -0.28
N TYR A 549 -0.44 2.56 -1.38
CA TYR A 549 -1.26 2.81 -2.57
C TYR A 549 -1.89 1.56 -3.19
N ASN A 550 -1.23 0.40 -3.12
CA ASN A 550 -1.69 -0.82 -3.78
C ASN A 550 -2.73 -1.62 -2.96
N LEU A 551 -3.07 -1.18 -1.75
CA LEU A 551 -4.22 -1.70 -1.01
C LEU A 551 -5.52 -1.14 -1.60
N LYS A 552 -6.12 -1.86 -2.57
CA LYS A 552 -7.24 -1.40 -3.40
C LYS A 552 -8.56 -2.16 -3.18
N GLY A 553 -8.82 -2.66 -1.98
CA GLY A 553 -10.09 -3.30 -1.66
C GLY A 553 -11.24 -2.33 -1.37
N SER A 554 -12.45 -2.77 -1.71
CA SER A 554 -13.69 -2.13 -1.28
C SER A 554 -14.75 -3.17 -0.96
N LYS A 555 -15.53 -2.97 0.12
CA LYS A 555 -16.66 -3.82 0.48
C LYS A 555 -17.88 -2.97 0.82
N ILE A 556 -18.92 -3.07 -0.01
CA ILE A 556 -20.19 -2.37 0.19
C ILE A 556 -21.02 -3.14 1.22
N MET A 557 -21.67 -2.40 2.11
CA MET A 557 -22.57 -2.90 3.14
C MET A 557 -23.88 -2.14 3.01
N THR A 558 -24.94 -2.79 2.56
CA THR A 558 -26.26 -2.16 2.38
C THR A 558 -26.91 -1.80 3.72
N GLU A 559 -26.61 -2.60 4.76
CA GLU A 559 -27.02 -2.35 6.14
C GLU A 559 -25.82 -2.47 7.08
N CYS A 560 -25.27 -1.33 7.46
CA CYS A 560 -24.32 -1.21 8.55
C CYS A 560 -25.06 -0.71 9.79
N SER A 561 -24.83 -1.34 10.93
CA SER A 561 -25.38 -0.90 12.22
C SER A 561 -24.23 -0.72 13.20
N SER A 562 -24.05 0.51 13.67
CA SER A 562 -23.16 0.89 14.76
C SER A 562 -23.95 1.70 15.79
N HIS A 563 -23.35 1.97 16.95
CA HIS A 563 -24.00 2.75 18.01
C HIS A 563 -24.48 4.14 17.55
N HIS A 564 -23.81 4.75 16.57
CA HIS A 564 -24.11 6.12 16.10
C HIS A 564 -24.64 6.19 14.67
N TYR A 565 -24.83 5.05 14.00
CA TYR A 565 -25.24 5.03 12.61
C TYR A 565 -25.92 3.72 12.23
N ARG A 566 -27.04 3.82 11.52
CA ARG A 566 -27.70 2.71 10.84
C ARG A 566 -28.00 3.13 9.40
N GLY A 567 -27.46 2.40 8.43
CA GLY A 567 -27.62 2.71 7.01
C GLY A 567 -26.51 2.10 6.15
N PRO A 568 -26.48 2.41 4.85
CA PRO A 568 -25.47 1.86 3.94
C PRO A 568 -24.09 2.48 4.18
N ALA A 569 -23.06 1.65 4.04
CA ALA A 569 -21.68 2.06 4.22
C ALA A 569 -20.77 1.31 3.24
N VAL A 570 -19.54 1.78 3.11
CA VAL A 570 -18.50 1.10 2.35
C VAL A 570 -17.22 1.09 3.16
N ARG A 571 -16.59 -0.08 3.21
CA ARG A 571 -15.21 -0.23 3.65
C ARG A 571 -14.29 0.00 2.46
N LEU A 572 -13.29 0.86 2.62
CA LEU A 572 -12.28 1.20 1.62
C LEU A 572 -10.89 0.97 2.21
N ASP A 573 -10.06 0.22 1.49
CA ASP A 573 -8.66 0.02 1.87
C ASP A 573 -7.84 1.32 1.73
N ALA A 574 -6.69 1.38 2.40
CA ALA A 574 -5.87 2.58 2.53
C ALA A 574 -5.45 3.20 1.19
N GLY A 575 -5.23 2.37 0.17
CA GLY A 575 -4.78 2.81 -1.13
C GLY A 575 -5.89 3.38 -2.01
N MET A 576 -7.18 3.29 -1.63
CA MET A 576 -8.28 3.78 -2.46
C MET A 576 -8.14 5.28 -2.76
N THR A 577 -8.30 5.66 -4.04
CA THR A 577 -8.37 7.06 -4.46
C THR A 577 -9.82 7.52 -4.57
N GLY A 578 -10.07 8.83 -4.61
CA GLY A 578 -11.42 9.39 -4.81
C GLY A 578 -12.11 8.79 -6.04
N SER A 579 -11.44 8.81 -7.20
CA SER A 579 -11.95 8.21 -8.44
C SER A 579 -12.34 6.74 -8.28
N LYS A 580 -11.48 5.94 -7.64
CA LYS A 580 -11.75 4.52 -7.39
C LYS A 580 -12.88 4.29 -6.40
N ALA A 581 -13.02 5.15 -5.39
CA ALA A 581 -14.14 5.08 -4.46
C ALA A 581 -15.47 5.42 -5.15
N TYR A 582 -15.51 6.46 -6.00
CA TYR A 582 -16.70 6.79 -6.80
C TYR A 582 -17.08 5.65 -7.76
N GLU A 583 -16.09 5.06 -8.45
CA GLU A 583 -16.30 3.87 -9.29
C GLU A 583 -16.82 2.68 -8.50
N ALA A 584 -16.35 2.47 -7.27
CA ALA A 584 -16.72 1.32 -6.45
C ALA A 584 -18.17 1.38 -5.95
N VAL A 585 -18.67 2.55 -5.56
CA VAL A 585 -20.03 2.70 -5.01
C VAL A 585 -21.12 2.83 -6.08
N ARG A 586 -20.74 3.30 -7.29
CA ARG A 586 -21.69 3.58 -8.39
C ARG A 586 -22.59 2.38 -8.75
N PRO A 587 -22.09 1.13 -8.94
CA PRO A 587 -22.93 0.00 -9.33
C PRO A 587 -24.00 -0.37 -8.29
N ALA A 588 -23.78 -0.01 -7.03
CA ALA A 588 -24.73 -0.24 -5.95
C ALA A 588 -25.73 0.91 -5.76
N GLY A 589 -25.75 1.91 -6.65
CA GLY A 589 -26.69 3.04 -6.57
C GLY A 589 -26.40 3.98 -5.41
N TYR A 590 -25.13 4.11 -5.02
CA TYR A 590 -24.70 5.00 -3.95
C TYR A 590 -23.69 6.05 -4.43
N ARG A 591 -23.64 7.17 -3.70
CA ARG A 591 -22.58 8.19 -3.72
C ARG A 591 -21.86 8.23 -2.38
N ILE A 592 -20.69 8.85 -2.38
CA ILE A 592 -19.77 8.92 -1.23
C ILE A 592 -19.13 10.31 -1.16
N VAL A 593 -18.88 10.81 0.05
CA VAL A 593 -18.14 12.05 0.28
C VAL A 593 -16.66 11.82 0.00
N GLY A 594 -16.10 12.55 -0.97
CA GLY A 594 -14.69 12.50 -1.34
C GLY A 594 -14.22 13.84 -1.90
N GLY A 595 -12.90 14.03 -2.00
CA GLY A 595 -12.32 15.31 -2.39
C GLY A 595 -12.40 15.60 -3.88
N ASP A 596 -12.20 16.87 -4.25
CA ASP A 596 -12.38 17.36 -5.61
C ASP A 596 -11.33 16.83 -6.60
N CYS A 597 -10.13 16.51 -6.09
CA CYS A 597 -9.04 15.92 -6.87
C CYS A 597 -9.19 14.39 -6.95
N PRO A 598 -9.44 13.79 -8.13
CA PRO A 598 -9.82 12.37 -8.23
C PRO A 598 -8.72 11.39 -7.80
N THR A 599 -7.46 11.81 -7.88
CA THR A 599 -6.28 10.98 -7.55
C THR A 599 -5.90 11.03 -6.08
N VAL A 600 -6.56 11.85 -5.26
CA VAL A 600 -6.32 11.94 -3.82
C VAL A 600 -6.67 10.61 -3.15
N GLY A 601 -5.82 10.16 -2.23
CA GLY A 601 -6.05 8.94 -1.46
C GLY A 601 -7.12 9.17 -0.40
N ILE A 602 -8.35 8.71 -0.66
CA ILE A 602 -9.53 9.03 0.16
C ILE A 602 -9.39 8.53 1.60
N THR A 603 -8.76 7.38 1.82
CA THR A 603 -8.53 6.79 3.15
C THR A 603 -7.27 7.36 3.85
N GLY A 604 -6.45 8.12 3.14
CA GLY A 604 -5.17 8.65 3.63
C GLY A 604 -5.31 9.96 4.39
N GLY A 605 -4.34 10.86 4.16
CA GLY A 605 -4.31 12.21 4.74
C GLY A 605 -5.63 12.95 4.63
N TYR A 606 -6.27 12.89 3.47
CA TYR A 606 -7.55 13.57 3.21
C TYR A 606 -8.63 13.35 4.29
N THR A 607 -9.01 12.10 4.57
CA THR A 607 -10.03 11.85 5.60
C THR A 607 -9.45 11.99 7.01
N GLN A 608 -8.17 11.65 7.21
CA GLN A 608 -7.54 11.74 8.53
C GLN A 608 -7.29 13.18 9.01
N GLY A 609 -7.16 14.13 8.09
CA GLY A 609 -6.99 15.56 8.37
C GLY A 609 -8.27 16.39 8.31
N GLY A 610 -9.38 15.81 7.83
CA GLY A 610 -10.69 16.47 7.74
C GLY A 610 -11.44 16.09 6.47
N GLY A 611 -11.02 16.68 5.34
CA GLY A 611 -11.51 16.41 3.99
C GLY A 611 -12.79 17.19 3.61
N HIS A 612 -12.62 18.22 2.79
CA HIS A 612 -13.72 18.96 2.14
C HIS A 612 -14.17 18.31 0.83
N SER A 613 -15.38 18.61 0.35
CA SER A 613 -16.00 17.91 -0.76
C SER A 613 -17.09 18.75 -1.44
N LEU A 614 -17.36 18.49 -2.72
CA LEU A 614 -18.60 18.92 -3.40
C LEU A 614 -19.91 18.44 -2.76
N LEU A 615 -19.87 17.67 -1.67
CA LEU A 615 -21.03 17.21 -0.90
C LEU A 615 -20.98 17.65 0.59
N ILE A 616 -20.08 18.56 0.96
CA ILE A 616 -19.81 18.91 2.35
C ILE A 616 -21.03 19.54 3.05
N ASN A 617 -21.76 20.42 2.38
CA ASN A 617 -22.97 21.07 2.93
C ASN A 617 -24.13 20.08 3.12
N ALA A 618 -24.08 18.94 2.43
CA ALA A 618 -25.11 17.92 2.51
C ALA A 618 -24.90 16.93 3.65
N TYR A 619 -23.64 16.49 3.80
CA TYR A 619 -23.29 15.31 4.58
C TYR A 619 -22.24 15.58 5.65
N GLY A 620 -21.57 16.74 5.62
CA GLY A 620 -20.41 17.05 6.45
C GLY A 620 -19.09 16.69 5.76
N MET A 621 -18.01 16.81 6.52
CA MET A 621 -16.66 16.54 6.03
C MET A 621 -16.44 15.02 5.86
N ALA A 622 -15.39 14.63 5.16
CA ALA A 622 -15.05 13.22 4.98
C ALA A 622 -14.87 12.50 6.32
N THR A 623 -14.21 13.13 7.29
CA THR A 623 -14.03 12.55 8.63
C THR A 623 -15.33 12.41 9.44
N ASP A 624 -16.37 13.20 9.14
CA ASP A 624 -17.69 13.06 9.77
C ASP A 624 -18.40 11.78 9.28
N GLN A 625 -17.92 11.21 8.17
CA GLN A 625 -18.46 9.99 7.57
C GLN A 625 -17.88 8.71 8.15
N VAL A 626 -16.77 8.80 8.89
CA VAL A 626 -16.04 7.60 9.33
C VAL A 626 -16.77 6.89 10.45
N LEU A 627 -16.97 5.59 10.27
CA LEU A 627 -17.55 4.69 11.26
C LEU A 627 -16.46 3.89 11.97
N GLU A 628 -15.41 3.48 11.25
CA GLU A 628 -14.35 2.61 11.75
C GLU A 628 -13.02 2.88 11.04
N TRP A 629 -11.92 2.74 11.77
CA TRP A 629 -10.55 2.74 11.26
C TRP A 629 -9.88 1.40 11.59
N GLU A 630 -9.22 0.78 10.61
CA GLU A 630 -8.31 -0.34 10.87
C GLU A 630 -6.87 0.14 10.81
N VAL A 631 -6.09 -0.20 11.83
CA VAL A 631 -4.82 0.48 12.12
C VAL A 631 -3.77 -0.50 12.62
N ILE A 632 -2.52 -0.31 12.19
CA ILE A 632 -1.35 -0.90 12.81
C ILE A 632 -0.66 0.16 13.69
N ARG A 633 -0.51 -0.17 14.97
CA ARG A 633 0.16 0.69 15.96
C ARG A 633 1.68 0.72 15.78
N ALA A 634 2.34 1.63 16.49
CA ALA A 634 3.80 1.72 16.59
C ALA A 634 4.49 0.42 17.08
N ASN A 635 3.78 -0.43 17.83
CA ASN A 635 4.28 -1.73 18.27
C ASN A 635 4.00 -2.88 17.28
N GLY A 636 3.45 -2.58 16.10
CA GLY A 636 3.13 -3.56 15.06
C GLY A 636 1.83 -4.33 15.27
N ARG A 637 1.04 -4.04 16.32
CA ARG A 637 -0.26 -4.70 16.56
C ARG A 637 -1.36 -4.08 15.71
N TYR A 638 -2.20 -4.94 15.15
CA TYR A 638 -3.45 -4.59 14.48
C TYR A 638 -4.58 -4.33 15.47
N LEU A 639 -5.43 -3.34 15.16
CA LEU A 639 -6.66 -3.06 15.89
C LEU A 639 -7.70 -2.36 15.00
N ILE A 640 -8.91 -2.26 15.54
CA ILE A 640 -10.02 -1.50 14.96
C ILE A 640 -10.41 -0.39 15.94
N ALA A 641 -10.37 0.87 15.51
CA ALA A 641 -10.80 2.01 16.29
C ALA A 641 -12.18 2.50 15.80
N THR A 642 -13.12 2.64 16.73
CA THR A 642 -14.50 3.06 16.49
C THR A 642 -14.93 4.09 17.55
N PRO A 643 -16.09 4.76 17.41
CA PRO A 643 -16.60 5.65 18.45
C PRO A 643 -16.84 4.98 19.82
N THR A 644 -16.91 3.64 19.86
CA THR A 644 -17.16 2.88 21.08
C THR A 644 -15.94 2.07 21.56
N GLN A 645 -14.99 1.74 20.68
CA GLN A 645 -13.78 0.97 20.96
C GLN A 645 -12.51 1.74 20.56
N HIS A 646 -11.53 1.88 21.46
CA HIS A 646 -10.34 2.73 21.23
C HIS A 646 -10.72 4.15 20.78
N ARG A 647 -11.67 4.75 21.53
CA ARG A 647 -12.38 5.98 21.18
C ARG A 647 -11.47 7.19 21.00
N ASP A 648 -10.42 7.24 21.80
CA ASP A 648 -9.36 8.25 21.76
C ASP A 648 -8.57 8.17 20.45
N LEU A 649 -8.15 6.98 20.03
CA LEU A 649 -7.48 6.79 18.75
C LEU A 649 -8.41 7.06 17.57
N TYR A 650 -9.66 6.58 17.63
CA TYR A 650 -10.68 6.91 16.62
C TYR A 650 -10.83 8.42 16.49
N TRP A 651 -10.95 9.14 17.61
CA TRP A 651 -11.09 10.58 17.64
C TRP A 651 -9.90 11.27 16.96
N ALA A 652 -8.66 10.88 17.32
CA ALA A 652 -7.44 11.47 16.76
C ALA A 652 -7.23 11.17 15.27
N LEU A 653 -7.50 9.95 14.82
CA LEU A 653 -7.45 9.59 13.39
C LEU A 653 -8.53 10.29 12.57
N SER A 654 -9.57 10.80 13.22
CA SER A 654 -10.70 11.49 12.59
C SER A 654 -10.51 13.01 12.70
N GLY A 655 -9.48 13.56 12.05
CA GLY A 655 -9.26 15.01 11.97
C GLY A 655 -7.95 15.53 12.58
N GLY A 656 -7.20 14.71 13.32
CA GLY A 656 -5.89 15.08 13.90
C GLY A 656 -4.71 14.95 12.94
N GLY A 657 -4.96 14.57 11.68
CA GLY A 657 -3.95 14.43 10.64
C GLY A 657 -3.29 13.04 10.57
N ALA A 658 -2.91 12.66 9.34
CA ALA A 658 -2.24 11.39 9.09
C ALA A 658 -0.76 11.40 9.48
N GLY A 659 -0.19 10.20 9.62
CA GLY A 659 1.25 9.98 9.73
C GLY A 659 1.80 10.00 11.16
N THR A 660 0.96 10.17 12.18
CA THR A 660 1.42 10.32 13.57
C THR A 660 0.81 9.34 14.59
N PHE A 661 -0.45 8.91 14.43
CA PHE A 661 -1.11 8.06 15.44
C PHE A 661 -1.04 6.55 15.13
N GLY A 662 -0.81 6.17 13.88
CA GLY A 662 -0.78 4.78 13.43
C GLY A 662 -0.79 4.67 11.90
N VAL A 663 -0.58 3.45 11.40
CA VAL A 663 -0.67 3.15 9.96
C VAL A 663 -2.07 2.62 9.66
N VAL A 664 -2.90 3.43 9.00
CA VAL A 664 -4.23 3.03 8.57
C VAL A 664 -4.16 2.02 7.42
N LEU A 665 -4.89 0.90 7.54
CA LEU A 665 -5.06 -0.14 6.53
C LEU A 665 -6.37 0.00 5.75
N SER A 666 -7.43 0.47 6.40
CA SER A 666 -8.73 0.72 5.77
C SER A 666 -9.58 1.63 6.65
N MET A 667 -10.64 2.19 6.06
CA MET A 667 -11.71 2.87 6.79
C MET A 667 -13.07 2.35 6.35
N THR A 668 -14.04 2.38 7.25
CA THR A 668 -15.46 2.20 6.94
C THR A 668 -16.14 3.56 7.00
N VAL A 669 -16.83 3.96 5.93
CA VAL A 669 -17.51 5.27 5.83
C VAL A 669 -18.95 5.13 5.36
N LYS A 670 -19.80 6.07 5.75
CA LYS A 670 -21.20 6.17 5.31
C LYS A 670 -21.27 6.34 3.80
N THR A 671 -22.29 5.74 3.17
CA THR A 671 -22.68 6.03 1.79
C THR A 671 -24.11 6.56 1.74
N TYR A 672 -24.47 7.16 0.62
CA TYR A 672 -25.77 7.80 0.45
C TYR A 672 -26.41 7.34 -0.85
N PRO A 673 -27.74 7.21 -0.92
CA PRO A 673 -28.43 6.91 -2.17
C PRO A 673 -28.04 7.92 -3.27
N GLU A 674 -27.81 7.38 -4.46
CA GLU A 674 -27.57 8.18 -5.65
C GLU A 674 -28.83 8.97 -6.05
N GLY A 675 -28.64 10.02 -6.84
CA GLY A 675 -29.75 10.82 -7.37
C GLY A 675 -29.27 11.93 -8.30
N PRO A 676 -30.21 12.60 -8.99
CA PRO A 676 -29.86 13.66 -9.93
C PRO A 676 -29.15 14.82 -9.23
N ILE A 677 -28.19 15.44 -9.91
CA ILE A 677 -27.49 16.63 -9.43
C ILE A 677 -27.80 17.79 -10.36
N GLY A 678 -28.35 18.87 -9.80
CA GLY A 678 -28.47 20.14 -10.47
C GLY A 678 -27.20 20.96 -10.25
N SER A 679 -26.78 21.67 -11.29
CA SER A 679 -25.55 22.45 -11.29
C SER A 679 -25.69 23.75 -12.07
N ALA A 680 -24.73 24.64 -11.87
CA ALA A 680 -24.64 25.93 -12.52
C ALA A 680 -23.19 26.39 -12.67
N LEU A 681 -22.97 27.16 -13.72
CA LEU A 681 -21.76 27.94 -13.96
C LEU A 681 -22.16 29.40 -14.10
N LEU A 682 -21.35 30.28 -13.55
CA LEU A 682 -21.48 31.72 -13.70
C LEU A 682 -20.10 32.32 -13.94
N SER A 683 -20.00 33.26 -14.86
CA SER A 683 -18.79 34.05 -15.11
C SER A 683 -19.14 35.53 -15.22
N ILE A 684 -18.33 36.37 -14.59
CA ILE A 684 -18.42 37.83 -14.61
C ILE A 684 -17.04 38.37 -15.02
N ASN A 685 -16.99 39.22 -16.05
CA ASN A 685 -15.75 39.84 -16.53
C ASN A 685 -15.63 41.29 -16.03
N ARG A 686 -14.42 41.72 -15.66
CA ARG A 686 -14.10 43.04 -15.08
C ARG A 686 -14.25 44.21 -16.06
N SER A 687 -14.32 43.97 -17.37
CA SER A 687 -14.42 45.00 -18.41
C SER A 687 -15.69 45.86 -18.23
N GLY A 688 -15.60 46.90 -17.40
CA GLY A 688 -16.64 47.90 -17.15
C GLY A 688 -17.04 48.12 -15.68
N VAL A 689 -16.52 47.36 -14.71
CA VAL A 689 -17.10 47.37 -13.35
C VAL A 689 -16.06 47.21 -12.22
N ALA A 690 -15.13 48.16 -12.13
CA ALA A 690 -14.23 48.28 -10.97
C ALA A 690 -15.00 48.94 -9.80
N GLY A 691 -15.71 48.12 -9.02
CA GLY A 691 -16.43 48.59 -7.81
C GLY A 691 -17.58 47.69 -7.36
N SER A 692 -18.48 47.27 -8.25
CA SER A 692 -19.68 46.49 -7.84
C SER A 692 -19.49 44.97 -7.86
N LEU A 693 -18.45 44.43 -8.52
CA LEU A 693 -18.07 43.01 -8.43
C LEU A 693 -17.79 42.56 -6.99
N PHE A 694 -17.25 43.46 -6.17
CA PHE A 694 -16.91 43.22 -4.76
C PHE A 694 -18.12 43.31 -3.84
N GLU A 695 -19.05 44.23 -4.14
CA GLU A 695 -20.36 44.24 -3.50
C GLU A 695 -21.12 42.94 -3.83
N CYS A 696 -20.97 42.40 -5.04
CA CYS A 696 -21.50 41.09 -5.42
C CYS A 696 -20.85 39.96 -4.62
N TYR A 697 -19.53 39.94 -4.47
CA TYR A 697 -18.82 38.93 -3.66
C TYR A 697 -19.24 38.99 -2.18
N GLY A 698 -19.25 40.18 -1.59
CA GLY A 698 -19.73 40.41 -0.23
C GLY A 698 -21.19 39.99 -0.06
N ARG A 699 -22.05 40.20 -1.06
CA ARG A 699 -23.44 39.73 -1.07
C ARG A 699 -23.54 38.21 -1.25
N VAL A 700 -22.70 37.56 -2.06
CA VAL A 700 -22.65 36.09 -2.17
C VAL A 700 -22.24 35.47 -0.83
N VAL A 701 -21.20 36.03 -0.19
CA VAL A 701 -20.75 35.61 1.14
C VAL A 701 -21.83 35.87 2.20
N ALA A 702 -22.56 36.98 2.12
CA ALA A 702 -23.68 37.29 3.03
C ALA A 702 -24.96 36.47 2.76
N GLN A 703 -25.18 35.99 1.52
CA GLN A 703 -26.29 35.12 1.13
C GLN A 703 -25.98 33.64 1.42
N CYS A 704 -24.70 33.28 1.44
CA CYS A 704 -24.18 31.95 1.74
C CYS A 704 -24.81 31.29 3.00
N PRO A 705 -25.00 31.97 4.15
CA PRO A 705 -25.67 31.35 5.30
C PRO A 705 -27.16 31.04 5.08
N ARG A 706 -27.87 31.79 4.23
CA ARG A 706 -29.29 31.51 3.88
C ARG A 706 -29.38 30.32 2.94
N ASP A 707 -28.48 30.24 1.96
CA ASP A 707 -28.45 29.18 0.94
C ASP A 707 -27.78 27.89 1.42
N CYS A 708 -26.86 27.93 2.39
CA CYS A 708 -26.36 26.75 3.08
C CYS A 708 -27.49 25.96 3.77
N ARG A 709 -28.64 26.59 4.05
CA ARG A 709 -29.86 25.86 4.50
C ARG A 709 -30.41 24.95 3.40
N CYS A 710 -30.18 25.27 2.13
CA CYS A 710 -30.55 24.46 0.96
C CYS A 710 -29.57 23.30 0.68
N ARG A 711 -28.50 23.15 1.49
CA ARG A 711 -27.53 22.04 1.41
C ARG A 711 -26.90 21.84 0.02
N SER A 712 -26.63 22.93 -0.68
CA SER A 712 -25.90 22.97 -1.96
C SER A 712 -24.47 23.48 -1.77
N ASP A 713 -23.52 22.89 -2.47
CA ASP A 713 -22.10 23.28 -2.43
C ASP A 713 -21.77 24.25 -3.55
N ARG A 714 -20.91 25.25 -3.29
CA ARG A 714 -20.50 26.28 -4.26
C ARG A 714 -19.01 26.55 -4.14
N SER A 715 -18.29 26.49 -5.26
CA SER A 715 -16.90 26.97 -5.37
C SER A 715 -16.87 28.24 -6.19
N LEU A 716 -16.25 29.28 -5.63
CA LEU A 716 -16.06 30.58 -6.25
C LEU A 716 -14.58 30.75 -6.56
N GLY A 717 -14.27 31.31 -7.72
CA GLY A 717 -12.93 31.66 -8.15
C GLY A 717 -12.85 33.14 -8.46
N HIS A 718 -11.78 33.79 -8.00
CA HIS A 718 -11.43 35.15 -8.33
C HIS A 718 -10.04 35.16 -8.95
N GLN A 719 -9.95 35.72 -10.15
CA GLN A 719 -8.74 35.84 -10.95
C GLN A 719 -8.65 37.27 -11.45
N GLN A 720 -7.47 37.65 -11.94
CA GLN A 720 -7.28 38.99 -12.49
C GLN A 720 -8.30 39.24 -13.62
N GLY A 721 -9.23 40.15 -13.36
CA GLY A 721 -10.24 40.53 -14.35
C GLY A 721 -11.47 39.61 -14.45
N ALA A 722 -11.62 38.59 -13.61
CA ALA A 722 -12.77 37.69 -13.65
C ALA A 722 -13.24 37.18 -12.28
N PHE A 723 -14.54 36.92 -12.18
CA PHE A 723 -15.14 36.19 -11.07
C PHE A 723 -16.00 35.05 -11.61
N THR A 724 -15.83 33.86 -11.05
CA THR A 724 -16.51 32.65 -11.53
C THR A 724 -17.14 31.86 -10.40
N LEU A 725 -18.35 31.35 -10.61
CA LEU A 725 -18.87 30.19 -9.91
C LEU A 725 -18.32 28.96 -10.63
N GLU A 726 -17.22 28.42 -10.11
CA GLU A 726 -16.49 27.30 -10.71
C GLU A 726 -17.26 25.98 -10.58
N SER A 727 -18.01 25.82 -9.50
CA SER A 727 -18.88 24.67 -9.32
C SER A 727 -20.08 25.01 -8.46
N PHE A 728 -21.21 24.35 -8.77
CA PHE A 728 -22.42 24.37 -7.96
C PHE A 728 -22.98 22.96 -7.92
N THR A 729 -23.18 22.40 -6.72
CA THR A 729 -23.65 21.02 -6.55
C THR A 729 -24.92 21.03 -5.71
N ALA A 730 -26.07 20.84 -6.33
CA ALA A 730 -27.35 20.70 -5.64
C ALA A 730 -27.94 19.31 -5.86
N ARG A 731 -28.01 18.53 -4.79
CA ARG A 731 -28.49 17.15 -4.84
C ARG A 731 -30.00 17.10 -4.95
N ASN A 732 -30.49 16.15 -5.74
CA ASN A 732 -31.91 15.90 -5.99
C ASN A 732 -32.60 17.16 -6.51
N LYS A 733 -31.90 17.90 -7.38
CA LYS A 733 -32.38 19.13 -8.02
C LYS A 733 -32.21 19.05 -9.53
N THR A 734 -33.15 19.65 -10.23
CA THR A 734 -33.12 19.85 -11.68
C THR A 734 -32.39 21.14 -12.05
N ALA A 735 -32.01 21.29 -13.31
CA ALA A 735 -31.45 22.55 -13.83
C ALA A 735 -32.38 23.76 -13.63
N SER A 736 -33.71 23.54 -13.72
CA SER A 736 -34.72 24.58 -13.48
C SER A 736 -34.77 25.00 -12.02
N GLU A 737 -34.80 24.06 -11.08
CA GLU A 737 -34.78 24.39 -9.66
C GLU A 737 -33.49 25.11 -9.26
N VAL A 738 -32.35 24.76 -9.88
CA VAL A 738 -31.09 25.48 -9.67
C VAL A 738 -31.16 26.90 -10.24
N SER A 739 -31.83 27.10 -11.37
CA SER A 739 -32.09 28.44 -11.91
C SER A 739 -32.89 29.29 -10.92
N ASP A 740 -33.94 28.72 -10.31
CA ASP A 740 -34.74 29.40 -9.28
C ASP A 740 -33.89 29.74 -8.04
N MET A 741 -33.00 28.83 -7.63
CA MET A 741 -32.06 29.06 -6.52
C MET A 741 -31.07 30.20 -6.82
N LEU A 742 -30.65 30.38 -8.07
CA LEU A 742 -29.76 31.47 -8.46
C LEU A 742 -30.49 32.79 -8.69
N GLY A 743 -31.81 32.76 -8.94
CA GLY A 743 -32.64 33.93 -9.24
C GLY A 743 -32.36 35.16 -8.36
N PRO A 744 -32.41 35.06 -7.01
CA PRO A 744 -32.17 36.21 -6.14
C PRO A 744 -30.77 36.83 -6.31
N PHE A 745 -29.77 36.00 -6.60
CA PHE A 745 -28.41 36.48 -6.84
C PHE A 745 -28.28 37.15 -8.21
N LEU A 746 -28.81 36.50 -9.26
CA LEU A 746 -28.79 37.07 -10.62
C LEU A 746 -29.56 38.40 -10.69
N SER A 747 -30.71 38.50 -10.03
CA SER A 747 -31.45 39.77 -9.93
C SER A 747 -30.66 40.87 -9.21
N SER A 748 -29.76 40.51 -8.29
CA SER A 748 -28.87 41.48 -7.64
C SER A 748 -27.78 41.96 -8.61
N LEU A 749 -27.26 41.08 -9.49
CA LEU A 749 -26.33 41.46 -10.56
C LEU A 749 -27.00 42.39 -11.57
N ASP A 750 -28.25 42.09 -11.95
CA ASP A 750 -29.06 42.91 -12.85
C ASP A 750 -29.28 44.32 -12.27
N ALA A 751 -29.63 44.41 -10.98
CA ALA A 751 -29.80 45.68 -10.29
C ALA A 751 -28.51 46.53 -10.24
N LEU A 752 -27.36 45.87 -10.15
CA LEU A 752 -26.03 46.49 -10.19
C LEU A 752 -25.50 46.72 -11.61
N ARG A 753 -26.28 46.34 -12.64
CA ARG A 753 -25.91 46.42 -14.07
C ARG A 753 -24.59 45.72 -14.38
N VAL A 754 -24.32 44.61 -13.70
CA VAL A 754 -23.12 43.80 -13.88
C VAL A 754 -23.37 42.79 -15.00
N PRO A 755 -22.62 42.81 -16.12
CA PRO A 755 -22.77 41.82 -17.17
C PRO A 755 -22.24 40.46 -16.71
N TYR A 756 -23.01 39.39 -16.95
CA TYR A 756 -22.63 38.04 -16.58
C TYR A 756 -23.05 37.01 -17.63
N SER A 757 -22.40 35.84 -17.60
CA SER A 757 -22.82 34.64 -18.32
C SER A 757 -23.17 33.56 -17.31
N ALA A 758 -24.42 33.08 -17.32
CA ALA A 758 -24.91 32.04 -16.42
C ALA A 758 -25.49 30.88 -17.24
N SER A 759 -25.24 29.65 -16.79
CA SER A 759 -25.87 28.45 -17.35
C SER A 759 -26.16 27.46 -16.23
N THR A 760 -27.28 26.74 -16.34
CA THR A 760 -27.61 25.63 -15.45
C THR A 760 -27.71 24.33 -16.23
N TYR A 761 -27.37 23.23 -15.57
CA TYR A 761 -27.46 21.89 -16.14
C TYR A 761 -27.79 20.88 -15.05
N GLY A 762 -28.09 19.64 -15.44
CA GLY A 762 -28.30 18.55 -14.51
C GLY A 762 -27.72 17.25 -15.03
N THR A 763 -27.22 16.43 -14.12
CA THR A 763 -26.74 15.06 -14.42
C THR A 763 -27.59 14.02 -13.69
N PRO A 764 -27.79 12.83 -14.27
CA PRO A 764 -28.52 11.74 -13.63
C PRO A 764 -27.91 11.25 -12.31
N THR A 765 -26.58 11.28 -12.19
CA THR A 765 -25.86 10.78 -11.02
C THR A 765 -24.78 11.75 -10.53
N TYR A 766 -24.35 11.60 -9.27
CA TYR A 766 -23.19 12.31 -8.73
C TYR A 766 -21.88 11.93 -9.43
N TYR A 767 -21.72 10.67 -9.84
CA TYR A 767 -20.53 10.24 -10.59
C TYR A 767 -20.36 11.04 -11.89
N GLU A 768 -21.45 11.24 -12.65
CA GLU A 768 -21.43 12.02 -13.89
C GLU A 768 -21.19 13.51 -13.62
N HIS A 769 -21.85 14.07 -12.59
CA HIS A 769 -21.61 15.46 -12.16
C HIS A 769 -20.13 15.69 -11.83
N PHE A 770 -19.55 14.79 -11.03
CA PHE A 770 -18.15 14.87 -10.63
C PHE A 770 -17.22 14.75 -11.83
N ASN A 771 -17.49 13.83 -12.77
CA ASN A 771 -16.68 13.69 -13.98
C ASN A 771 -16.81 14.91 -14.92
N GLN A 772 -17.96 15.56 -14.96
CA GLN A 772 -18.15 16.79 -15.73
C GLN A 772 -17.42 17.99 -15.07
N THR A 773 -17.42 18.04 -13.73
CA THR A 773 -16.83 19.16 -12.97
C THR A 773 -15.31 19.02 -12.80
N ASN A 774 -14.85 17.83 -12.41
CA ASN A 774 -13.45 17.55 -12.00
C ASN A 774 -12.76 16.47 -12.85
N GLY A 775 -13.38 16.03 -13.95
CA GLY A 775 -12.82 15.02 -14.83
C GLY A 775 -11.79 15.55 -15.85
N PRO A 776 -11.41 14.70 -16.82
CA PRO A 776 -11.88 13.33 -17.01
C PRO A 776 -11.32 12.36 -15.96
N LEU A 777 -12.20 11.53 -15.38
CA LEU A 777 -11.81 10.42 -14.51
C LEU A 777 -10.98 9.37 -15.29
N PRO A 778 -10.04 8.66 -14.63
CA PRO A 778 -9.82 8.61 -13.18
C PRO A 778 -8.82 9.65 -12.64
N TYR A 779 -8.26 10.51 -13.50
CA TYR A 779 -7.12 11.37 -13.14
C TYR A 779 -7.51 12.82 -12.86
N GLY A 780 -8.53 13.33 -13.53
CA GLY A 780 -8.90 14.75 -13.51
C GLY A 780 -7.97 15.61 -14.37
N SER A 781 -8.17 16.93 -14.29
CA SER A 781 -7.47 17.94 -15.09
C SER A 781 -6.52 18.83 -14.29
N TRP A 782 -6.56 18.77 -12.95
CA TRP A 782 -5.79 19.64 -12.07
C TRP A 782 -4.29 19.26 -12.03
N PRO A 783 -3.36 20.21 -12.28
CA PRO A 783 -1.93 19.94 -12.25
C PRO A 783 -1.38 19.81 -10.82
N ALA A 784 -0.31 19.02 -10.65
CA ALA A 784 0.41 18.90 -9.38
C ALA A 784 1.30 20.11 -9.03
N SER A 785 1.56 20.99 -10.01
CA SER A 785 2.49 22.11 -9.92
C SER A 785 1.82 23.37 -9.40
N MET A 786 1.45 23.37 -8.12
CA MET A 786 0.75 24.48 -7.46
C MET A 786 1.56 25.05 -6.29
N LEU A 787 1.38 26.35 -6.06
CA LEU A 787 1.90 27.09 -4.93
C LEU A 787 0.70 27.77 -4.27
N PHE A 788 0.37 27.41 -3.03
CA PHE A 788 -0.84 27.92 -2.39
C PHE A 788 -0.79 27.82 -0.87
N ASN A 789 -1.70 28.55 -0.21
CA ASN A 789 -2.05 28.36 1.19
C ASN A 789 -3.57 28.48 1.38
N ARG A 790 -4.12 27.81 2.40
CA ARG A 790 -5.55 27.88 2.76
C ARG A 790 -5.84 28.61 4.06
N ARG A 791 -7.03 29.20 4.11
CA ARG A 791 -7.59 29.85 5.29
C ARG A 791 -9.06 29.48 5.46
N LEU A 792 -9.47 29.19 6.70
CA LEU A 792 -10.88 29.10 7.06
C LEU A 792 -11.42 30.51 7.31
N VAL A 793 -12.60 30.82 6.77
CA VAL A 793 -13.25 32.11 6.97
C VAL A 793 -14.37 31.95 7.98
N SER A 794 -14.27 32.63 9.12
CA SER A 794 -15.26 32.53 10.20
C SER A 794 -16.60 33.15 9.80
N ARG A 795 -17.70 32.50 10.19
CA ARG A 795 -19.06 33.02 10.03
C ARG A 795 -19.27 34.36 10.72
N ALA A 796 -18.51 34.65 11.78
CA ALA A 796 -18.53 35.93 12.49
C ALA A 796 -18.15 37.13 11.60
N ILE A 797 -17.52 36.91 10.44
CA ILE A 797 -17.24 37.99 9.49
C ILE A 797 -18.53 38.50 8.84
N THR A 798 -19.54 37.64 8.66
CA THR A 798 -20.79 38.03 8.00
C THR A 798 -21.71 38.92 8.85
N THR A 799 -21.41 39.12 10.13
CA THR A 799 -22.23 39.95 11.03
C THR A 799 -21.91 41.43 10.93
N ASP A 800 -20.84 41.80 10.23
CA ASP A 800 -20.33 43.16 10.16
C ASP A 800 -19.93 43.50 8.72
N SER A 801 -20.62 44.50 8.15
CA SER A 801 -20.37 44.94 6.77
C SER A 801 -18.95 45.47 6.57
N GLU A 802 -18.30 46.01 7.61
CA GLU A 802 -16.93 46.51 7.53
C GLU A 802 -15.93 45.37 7.43
N ARG A 803 -16.13 44.28 8.18
CA ARG A 803 -15.29 43.07 8.08
C ARG A 803 -15.40 42.41 6.72
N ILE A 804 -16.61 42.37 6.13
CA ILE A 804 -16.81 41.85 4.77
C ILE A 804 -16.05 42.72 3.76
N ARG A 805 -16.12 44.05 3.88
CA ARG A 805 -15.37 44.97 3.01
C ARG A 805 -13.87 44.76 3.16
N ASN A 806 -13.34 44.77 4.38
CA ASN A 806 -11.92 44.57 4.64
C ASN A 806 -11.39 43.25 4.05
N LEU A 807 -12.14 42.15 4.21
CA LEU A 807 -11.79 40.87 3.58
C LEU A 807 -11.79 40.95 2.06
N THR A 808 -12.79 41.62 1.49
CA THR A 808 -12.91 41.73 0.03
C THR A 808 -11.82 42.62 -0.57
N ASP A 809 -11.47 43.72 0.11
CA ASP A 809 -10.36 44.61 -0.27
C ASP A 809 -9.03 43.87 -0.20
N THR A 810 -8.80 43.11 0.88
CA THR A 810 -7.60 42.26 1.01
C THR A 810 -7.50 41.23 -0.11
N ILE A 811 -8.62 40.58 -0.49
CA ILE A 811 -8.64 39.62 -1.60
C ILE A 811 -8.28 40.31 -2.92
N GLN A 812 -8.77 41.53 -3.13
CA GLN A 812 -8.48 42.30 -4.33
C GLN A 812 -7.00 42.66 -4.41
N ASP A 813 -6.43 43.14 -3.31
CA ASP A 813 -5.01 43.49 -3.23
C ASP A 813 -4.14 42.27 -3.54
N VAL A 814 -4.52 41.08 -3.07
CA VAL A 814 -3.81 39.82 -3.37
C VAL A 814 -3.91 39.43 -4.84
N VAL A 815 -5.06 39.60 -5.49
CA VAL A 815 -5.24 39.23 -6.91
C VAL A 815 -4.59 40.24 -7.86
N ASP A 816 -4.53 41.51 -7.47
CA ASP A 816 -3.84 42.58 -8.23
C ASP A 816 -2.33 42.73 -7.82
N ASP A 817 -1.80 41.86 -6.94
CA ASP A 817 -0.43 41.94 -6.39
C ASP A 817 0.68 41.76 -7.45
N ASP A 818 0.47 40.91 -8.45
CA ASP A 818 1.50 40.55 -9.44
C ASP A 818 0.89 40.28 -10.83
N ASP A 819 1.20 41.15 -11.79
CA ASP A 819 0.74 41.05 -13.18
C ASP A 819 1.45 39.95 -13.99
N GLU A 820 2.71 39.62 -13.67
CA GLU A 820 3.51 38.66 -14.45
C GLU A 820 3.19 37.21 -14.03
N ALA A 821 2.83 37.01 -12.77
CA ALA A 821 2.46 35.71 -12.24
C ALA A 821 1.33 35.88 -11.20
N PRO A 822 0.08 36.02 -11.67
CA PRO A 822 -1.04 36.38 -10.81
C PRO A 822 -1.36 35.32 -9.77
N TRP A 823 -1.78 35.81 -8.61
CA TRP A 823 -2.46 35.01 -7.60
C TRP A 823 -3.94 34.92 -7.93
N ASN A 824 -4.50 33.75 -7.66
CA ASN A 824 -5.94 33.53 -7.73
C ASN A 824 -6.45 33.27 -6.32
N PHE A 825 -7.66 33.71 -6.05
CA PHE A 825 -8.31 33.50 -4.77
C PHE A 825 -9.59 32.69 -4.97
N GLY A 826 -9.64 31.48 -4.42
CA GLY A 826 -10.80 30.58 -4.51
C GLY A 826 -11.45 30.38 -3.15
N CYS A 827 -12.77 30.21 -3.10
CA CYS A 827 -13.49 29.89 -1.87
C CYS A 827 -14.59 28.86 -2.10
N MET A 828 -14.62 27.84 -1.26
CA MET A 828 -15.74 26.92 -1.16
C MET A 828 -16.62 27.30 0.03
N ALA A 829 -17.89 27.57 -0.25
CA ALA A 829 -18.92 27.79 0.75
C ALA A 829 -19.21 26.51 1.54
N LEU A 830 -19.29 26.60 2.87
CA LEU A 830 -19.58 25.45 3.73
C LEU A 830 -20.38 25.77 5.00
N ASN A 831 -21.12 24.77 5.47
CA ASN A 831 -21.76 24.76 6.76
C ASN A 831 -21.76 23.35 7.35
N VAL A 832 -20.79 23.09 8.23
CA VAL A 832 -20.64 21.80 8.92
C VAL A 832 -20.91 21.90 10.41
N LYS A 833 -21.55 22.99 10.88
CA LYS A 833 -21.80 23.23 12.30
C LYS A 833 -22.79 22.22 12.91
N ASN A 834 -23.87 21.94 12.19
CA ASN A 834 -25.01 21.13 12.68
C ASN A 834 -25.11 19.77 11.97
N VAL A 835 -23.96 19.12 11.74
CA VAL A 835 -23.91 17.78 11.13
C VAL A 835 -23.87 16.73 12.25
N THR A 836 -24.70 15.70 12.15
CA THR A 836 -24.65 14.57 13.08
C THR A 836 -23.46 13.67 12.77
N HIS A 837 -22.47 13.65 13.65
CA HIS A 837 -21.27 12.82 13.52
C HIS A 837 -20.80 12.32 14.89
N PRO A 838 -20.07 11.19 14.95
CA PRO A 838 -19.35 10.81 16.18
C PRO A 838 -18.30 11.87 16.55
N GLY A 839 -17.94 11.96 17.83
CA GLY A 839 -16.90 12.91 18.26
C GLY A 839 -15.58 12.67 17.52
N ASN A 840 -15.00 13.74 16.96
CA ASN A 840 -13.79 13.68 16.13
C ASN A 840 -12.88 14.89 16.41
N ALA A 841 -11.63 14.84 15.94
CA ALA A 841 -10.56 15.78 16.30
C ALA A 841 -10.40 16.97 15.35
N VAL A 842 -11.33 17.16 14.41
CA VAL A 842 -11.25 18.30 13.51
C VAL A 842 -11.18 19.60 14.30
N VAL A 843 -10.25 20.46 13.90
CA VAL A 843 -10.06 21.75 14.57
C VAL A 843 -11.37 22.54 14.61
N PRO A 844 -11.76 23.09 15.78
CA PRO A 844 -13.08 23.69 15.97
C PRO A 844 -13.44 24.81 14.97
N TYR A 845 -12.43 25.49 14.41
CA TYR A 845 -12.62 26.53 13.40
C TYR A 845 -13.47 26.07 12.20
N TRP A 846 -13.45 24.79 11.83
CA TRP A 846 -14.33 24.26 10.79
C TRP A 846 -15.82 24.39 11.11
N ARG A 847 -16.20 24.24 12.39
CA ARG A 847 -17.60 24.30 12.83
C ARG A 847 -18.13 25.73 12.81
N ASP A 848 -17.25 26.71 12.98
CA ASP A 848 -17.60 28.13 12.91
C ASP A 848 -17.32 28.77 11.54
N ALA A 849 -16.63 28.07 10.65
CA ALA A 849 -16.36 28.54 9.30
C ALA A 849 -17.65 28.63 8.46
N ILE A 850 -17.64 29.60 7.54
CA ILE A 850 -18.63 29.75 6.46
C ILE A 850 -18.03 29.46 5.09
N ALA A 851 -16.72 29.54 4.96
CA ALA A 851 -16.01 29.17 3.75
C ALA A 851 -14.62 28.64 4.08
N ILE A 852 -14.08 27.83 3.17
CA ILE A 852 -12.66 27.49 3.12
C ILE A 852 -12.09 28.08 1.84
N CYS A 853 -11.08 28.94 1.99
CA CYS A 853 -10.52 29.73 0.91
C CYS A 853 -9.06 29.38 0.66
N ILE A 854 -8.63 29.49 -0.59
CA ILE A 854 -7.30 29.17 -1.07
C ILE A 854 -6.75 30.36 -1.84
N THR A 855 -5.53 30.75 -1.52
CA THR A 855 -4.74 31.65 -2.37
C THR A 855 -3.76 30.82 -3.15
N ILE A 856 -3.81 30.84 -4.47
CA ILE A 856 -3.11 29.89 -5.33
C ILE A 856 -2.49 30.54 -6.57
N SER A 857 -1.25 30.13 -6.85
CA SER A 857 -0.54 30.39 -8.10
C SER A 857 0.09 29.08 -8.61
N ARG A 858 0.68 29.11 -9.80
CA ARG A 858 1.30 27.93 -10.42
C ARG A 858 2.79 27.90 -10.11
N TRP A 859 3.32 26.68 -9.97
CA TRP A 859 4.76 26.47 -9.95
C TRP A 859 5.31 26.52 -11.37
N ASP A 860 6.08 27.56 -11.70
CA ASP A 860 6.69 27.77 -13.00
C ASP A 860 8.10 27.17 -13.06
N TRP A 861 8.26 26.11 -13.87
CA TRP A 861 9.53 25.42 -14.06
C TRP A 861 10.53 26.17 -14.96
N THR A 862 10.11 27.24 -15.63
CA THR A 862 10.93 28.00 -16.58
C THR A 862 11.76 29.10 -15.91
N ILE A 863 11.38 29.51 -14.69
CA ILE A 863 12.09 30.52 -13.92
C ILE A 863 13.07 29.92 -12.92
N PRO A 864 14.13 30.65 -12.52
CA PRO A 864 15.07 30.17 -11.50
C PRO A 864 14.39 29.81 -10.18
N ARG A 865 14.86 28.73 -9.52
CA ARG A 865 14.31 28.28 -8.23
C ARG A 865 14.33 29.38 -7.16
N SER A 866 15.34 30.25 -7.14
CA SER A 866 15.38 31.38 -6.21
C SER A 866 14.17 32.30 -6.33
N LYS A 867 13.68 32.55 -7.55
CA LYS A 867 12.45 33.34 -7.76
C LYS A 867 11.22 32.61 -7.21
N LEU A 868 11.13 31.29 -7.40
CA LEU A 868 10.03 30.49 -6.84
C LEU A 868 10.02 30.50 -5.32
N LEU A 869 11.20 30.42 -4.68
CA LEU A 869 11.31 30.51 -3.23
C LEU A 869 10.94 31.91 -2.72
N ALA A 870 11.37 32.99 -3.38
CA ALA A 870 10.95 34.35 -3.05
C ALA A 870 9.43 34.54 -3.16
N ARG A 871 8.76 33.87 -4.11
CA ARG A 871 7.28 33.88 -4.18
C ARG A 871 6.63 33.17 -2.99
N LYS A 872 7.22 32.08 -2.49
CA LYS A 872 6.74 31.40 -1.28
C LYS A 872 6.94 32.25 -0.04
N GLU A 873 8.07 32.96 0.03
CA GLU A 873 8.35 33.94 1.07
C GLU A 873 7.33 35.09 1.04
N HIS A 874 7.04 35.67 -0.13
CA HIS A 874 5.98 36.67 -0.29
C HIS A 874 4.59 36.16 0.14
N LEU A 875 4.25 34.91 -0.20
CA LEU A 875 3.03 34.26 0.27
C LEU A 875 2.96 34.18 1.81
N ALA A 876 4.09 33.91 2.46
CA ALA A 876 4.20 33.71 3.90
C ALA A 876 4.30 35.01 4.70
N GLU A 877 5.00 36.02 4.18
CA GLU A 877 5.32 37.25 4.91
C GLU A 877 4.39 38.41 4.59
N VAL A 878 3.72 38.40 3.43
CA VAL A 878 2.87 39.51 2.97
C VAL A 878 1.41 39.06 2.82
N ILE A 879 1.17 38.10 1.93
CA ILE A 879 -0.19 37.72 1.51
C ILE A 879 -0.96 37.02 2.64
N THR A 880 -0.39 35.98 3.23
CA THR A 880 -1.08 35.21 4.28
C THR A 880 -1.37 36.07 5.52
N PRO A 881 -0.42 36.85 6.05
CA PRO A 881 -0.68 37.72 7.20
C PRO A 881 -1.80 38.74 6.95
N ALA A 882 -1.90 39.32 5.74
CA ALA A 882 -3.01 40.20 5.37
C ALA A 882 -4.36 39.47 5.43
N ILE A 883 -4.44 38.27 4.86
CA ILE A 883 -5.64 37.43 4.90
C ILE A 883 -6.00 37.02 6.34
N GLU A 884 -5.00 36.69 7.18
CA GLU A 884 -5.23 36.33 8.58
C GLU A 884 -5.74 37.53 9.40
N ALA A 885 -5.21 38.72 9.16
CA ALA A 885 -5.68 39.97 9.77
C ALA A 885 -7.13 40.29 9.36
N ALA A 886 -7.50 40.03 8.10
CA ALA A 886 -8.86 40.16 7.61
C ALA A 886 -9.81 39.03 8.11
N THR A 887 -9.26 37.93 8.62
CA THR A 887 -10.02 36.77 9.11
C THR A 887 -9.63 36.33 10.53
N PRO A 888 -9.76 37.21 11.54
CA PRO A 888 -9.30 36.92 12.89
C PRO A 888 -10.13 35.83 13.56
N GLY A 889 -9.50 35.12 14.52
CA GLY A 889 -10.18 34.05 15.29
C GLY A 889 -10.50 32.80 14.49
N SER A 890 -9.71 32.52 13.46
CA SER A 890 -9.85 31.36 12.57
C SER A 890 -8.54 30.57 12.48
N GLY A 891 -8.54 29.51 11.67
CA GLY A 891 -7.37 28.66 11.41
C GLY A 891 -7.22 28.28 9.95
N ALA A 892 -6.44 27.25 9.67
CA ALA A 892 -6.17 26.75 8.33
C ALA A 892 -6.40 25.24 8.25
N TYR A 893 -6.47 24.72 7.03
CA TYR A 893 -6.63 23.29 6.80
C TYR A 893 -5.25 22.62 6.72
N LEU A 894 -4.98 21.71 7.66
CA LEU A 894 -3.69 21.05 7.82
C LEU A 894 -3.19 20.25 6.61
N ASP A 895 -4.08 19.81 5.71
CA ASP A 895 -3.65 19.07 4.50
C ASP A 895 -3.34 20.01 3.32
N GLU A 896 -3.75 21.28 3.38
CA GLU A 896 -3.66 22.24 2.27
C GLU A 896 -2.96 23.53 2.73
N ALA A 897 -1.72 23.39 3.19
CA ALA A 897 -0.90 24.47 3.73
C ALA A 897 0.49 24.53 3.08
N ASP A 898 1.09 25.72 3.13
CA ASP A 898 2.44 25.97 2.60
C ASP A 898 3.53 25.82 3.69
N PRO A 899 4.65 25.12 3.41
CA PRO A 899 5.74 24.98 4.38
C PRO A 899 6.52 26.26 4.68
N TYR A 900 6.34 27.37 3.94
CA TYR A 900 6.91 28.68 4.31
C TYR A 900 5.98 29.46 5.24
N VAL A 901 4.65 29.31 5.05
CA VAL A 901 3.64 29.92 5.92
C VAL A 901 3.65 29.22 7.28
N TYR A 902 3.75 27.89 7.28
CA TYR A 902 3.76 27.05 8.46
C TYR A 902 5.02 26.18 8.47
N PRO A 903 6.18 26.74 8.87
CA PRO A 903 7.45 26.03 8.88
C PRO A 903 7.43 24.79 9.79
N PRO A 904 7.93 23.62 9.33
CA PRO A 904 7.95 22.40 10.15
C PRO A 904 8.79 22.50 11.43
N ASP A 905 9.76 23.41 11.48
CA ASP A 905 10.65 23.70 12.61
C ASP A 905 10.09 24.77 13.59
N SER A 906 8.94 25.35 13.26
CA SER A 906 8.20 26.27 14.13
C SER A 906 7.06 25.55 14.86
N LEU A 907 6.61 26.08 15.99
CA LEU A 907 5.37 25.63 16.67
C LEU A 907 4.13 26.45 16.24
N SER A 908 4.29 27.43 15.35
CA SER A 908 3.22 28.35 14.94
C SER A 908 2.03 27.64 14.27
N TRP A 909 2.24 26.45 13.71
CA TRP A 909 1.19 25.66 13.07
C TRP A 909 0.22 25.00 14.06
N GLN A 910 0.63 24.71 15.30
CA GLN A 910 -0.16 23.93 16.27
C GLN A 910 -1.52 24.58 16.56
N ASN A 911 -1.53 25.88 16.88
CA ASN A 911 -2.78 26.59 17.12
C ASN A 911 -3.66 26.67 15.86
N THR A 912 -3.04 26.77 14.69
CA THR A 912 -3.75 26.96 13.43
C THR A 912 -4.36 25.67 12.88
N PHE A 913 -3.69 24.53 13.08
CA PHE A 913 -4.10 23.22 12.58
C PHE A 913 -4.88 22.40 13.61
N ASP A 914 -4.54 22.51 14.90
CA ASP A 914 -5.13 21.72 15.98
C ASP A 914 -5.98 22.58 16.94
N GLY A 915 -5.63 23.87 17.09
CA GLY A 915 -6.33 24.80 17.98
C GLY A 915 -6.45 24.26 19.40
N SER A 916 -7.64 24.36 19.99
CA SER A 916 -7.91 23.85 21.34
C SER A 916 -7.79 22.32 21.48
N ASN A 917 -7.71 21.57 20.37
CA ASN A 917 -7.54 20.12 20.41
C ASN A 917 -6.08 19.70 20.66
N CYS A 918 -5.11 20.61 20.47
CA CYS A 918 -3.68 20.32 20.53
C CYS A 918 -3.25 19.54 21.80
N PRO A 919 -3.62 19.94 23.05
CA PRO A 919 -3.20 19.21 24.24
C PRO A 919 -3.72 17.76 24.30
N ARG A 920 -4.96 17.55 23.84
CA ARG A 920 -5.58 16.22 23.82
C ARG A 920 -4.95 15.34 22.74
N LEU A 921 -4.71 15.90 21.56
CA LEU A 921 -4.01 15.19 20.48
C LEU A 921 -2.61 14.76 20.92
N ARG A 922 -1.86 15.64 21.58
CA ARG A 922 -0.54 15.33 22.16
C ARG A 922 -0.61 14.18 23.16
N GLN A 923 -1.55 14.22 24.11
CA GLN A 923 -1.73 13.14 25.07
C GLN A 923 -2.01 11.78 24.40
N ILE A 924 -2.82 11.78 23.34
CA ILE A 924 -3.12 10.58 22.57
C ILE A 924 -1.87 10.10 21.81
N LYS A 925 -1.13 11.00 21.17
CA LYS A 925 0.15 10.68 20.53
C LYS A 925 1.10 9.96 21.50
N ASP A 926 1.27 10.48 22.71
CA ASP A 926 2.11 9.88 23.76
C ASP A 926 1.63 8.48 24.18
N THR A 927 0.32 8.25 24.14
CA THR A 927 -0.27 6.96 24.49
C THR A 927 -0.08 5.91 23.39
N TRP A 928 -0.20 6.32 22.12
CA TRP A 928 -0.24 5.39 21.00
C TRP A 928 1.12 5.17 20.31
N ASP A 929 2.07 6.09 20.50
CA ASP A 929 3.43 6.05 19.96
C ASP A 929 4.48 6.47 21.00
N LEU A 930 4.60 5.68 22.06
CA LEU A 930 5.55 5.90 23.18
C LEU A 930 7.01 6.06 22.73
N GLU A 931 7.39 5.42 21.63
CA GLU A 931 8.75 5.45 21.11
C GLU A 931 8.97 6.58 20.09
N GLY A 932 7.91 7.31 19.72
CA GLY A 932 7.95 8.43 18.78
C GLY A 932 8.30 8.04 17.35
N ILE A 933 8.02 6.80 16.92
CA ILE A 933 8.48 6.31 15.61
C ILE A 933 7.72 6.91 14.43
N PHE A 934 6.52 7.42 14.67
CA PHE A 934 5.72 8.10 13.65
C PHE A 934 6.07 9.59 13.66
N TYR A 935 6.71 10.04 12.59
CA TYR A 935 7.05 11.44 12.38
C TYR A 935 6.56 11.86 10.99
N ALA A 936 6.00 13.06 10.93
CA ALA A 936 5.69 13.78 9.72
C ALA A 936 5.77 15.28 10.01
N ASN A 937 6.17 16.08 9.02
CA ASN A 937 6.23 17.55 9.15
C ASN A 937 4.88 18.10 9.64
N THR A 938 4.91 19.02 10.61
CA THR A 938 3.73 19.69 11.19
C THR A 938 2.61 18.73 11.65
N ALA A 939 2.94 17.47 11.95
CA ALA A 939 2.01 16.54 12.56
C ALA A 939 2.16 16.60 14.08
N VAL A 940 1.10 16.25 14.82
CA VAL A 940 1.14 16.19 16.29
C VAL A 940 2.35 15.37 16.76
N GLY A 941 3.21 15.96 17.58
CA GLY A 941 4.45 15.37 18.07
C GLY A 941 5.66 15.50 17.16
N ALA A 942 5.56 16.27 16.07
CA ALA A 942 6.71 16.61 15.24
C ALA A 942 7.75 17.44 16.00
N GLU A 943 7.33 18.21 17.00
CA GLU A 943 8.21 19.03 17.85
C GLU A 943 9.23 18.23 18.67
N ASP A 944 9.04 16.92 18.82
CA ASP A 944 10.02 16.03 19.47
C ASP A 944 11.25 15.75 18.59
N TRP A 945 11.23 16.23 17.33
CA TRP A 945 12.22 15.95 16.32
C TRP A 945 12.71 17.22 15.63
N THR A 946 13.97 17.21 15.23
CA THR A 946 14.60 18.23 14.39
C THR A 946 15.29 17.60 13.19
N VAL A 947 15.48 18.36 12.11
CA VAL A 947 16.19 17.91 10.92
C VAL A 947 17.49 18.70 10.81
N ASP A 948 18.62 18.01 10.82
CA ASP A 948 19.93 18.67 10.68
C ASP A 948 20.21 19.13 9.24
N GLY A 949 21.30 19.87 9.04
CA GLY A 949 21.69 20.39 7.72
C GLY A 949 22.00 19.32 6.66
N SER A 950 22.13 18.05 7.06
CA SER A 950 22.27 16.91 6.12
C SER A 950 20.94 16.27 5.74
N GLY A 951 19.83 16.68 6.37
CA GLY A 951 18.50 16.08 6.20
C GLY A 951 18.23 14.91 7.15
N ARG A 952 19.11 14.64 8.12
CA ARG A 952 18.91 13.58 9.11
C ARG A 952 17.89 14.01 10.15
N LEU A 953 16.96 13.12 10.46
CA LEU A 953 15.99 13.30 11.54
C LEU A 953 16.63 12.91 12.88
N CYS A 954 16.63 13.83 13.83
CA CYS A 954 17.22 13.71 15.17
C CYS A 954 16.15 14.05 16.22
N ARG A 955 16.24 13.47 17.42
CA ARG A 955 15.41 13.96 18.54
C ARG A 955 15.86 15.37 18.90
N ALA A 956 14.89 16.26 19.14
CA ALA A 956 15.10 17.67 19.45
C ALA A 956 15.80 17.88 20.80
#